data_AF-A0A077QMB1-F1
#
_entry.id   AF-A0A077QMB1-F1
#
_cell.length_a   1.000
_cell.length_b   1.000
_cell.length_c   1.000
_cell.angle_alpha   90.00
_cell.angle_beta   90.00
_cell.angle_gamma   90.00
#
_symmetry.space_group_name_H-M   'P 1'
#
loop_
_entity.id
_entity.type
_entity.pdbx_description
1 polymer ?
#
loop_
_entity_poly.entity_id
_entity_poly.type
_entity_poly.pdbx_seq_one_letter_code
_entity_poly.pdbx_strand_id
1 'polypeptide(L)'
;MIPRIPQAPHVSELAQEYLTALKEVGFTGDTASSYADRLTMATDNSIYQLLPQAVIFPRSSADVALLARVAGEERFYSLTFTPRGGGTGTNGQSLNNGIVVDMSRYMNRILEINREQGWVKVEAGVIKDQLNQYLKPFGYFFSPELSTSNRATLGGMINTDASGQGSLVYGKTSDHVLGVRAVLLGGEMFDTRPMSTLFAESIAQEESVIGRIYKTVLERCRERRKLIVEKFPKLNRFLTGYDLRHVYSDDMQTFDLTRILTGSEGTLAFITEATLDITPLPKVRRLVNVKYDSFDSALRNAPFMVEAKALSVETVDSKVLNLAREDIIWHSVKELITDVADKDMQGLNIVEFSGNDEQQIDQQVYDLCQRLDELMEENQTGIIGYQICHHLVDIERIYAMRKKSVGLLGNSKGAAKPIPFVEDTCVPPQHLADYITEFRQLLDSHQLSYGMFGHVDAGVLHVRPALDMCDPQQEILMKQISDEIVRLTAKYGGLLWGEHGKGFRAEYSPDFFGEILYDELRRIKTAFDPLNRLNPGKICSPIDIDAPMMKVDAAKRGTYDRTIPVNVRTAFRGAMECNGNGLCFNFDVKSPMCPSMKVSQHRIHSPKGRATLVREWLRLLTEQGMDPKLLEQGLDQARPSLRGLIDKTRYSWQAWRGEYDFSHEVKEAMSGCLACKACSTQCPIKIDVPSFRSRFLALYHSRYLRPLRDHIVANVESSTPLMAKVPQVFNFFLKQPWVQKISQHTIGMVDLPLLSYPTLQQQLSGHYAARTTLEQLETLSQSQRKQHVLIVQDPFTSYHDAKVVADFVRLTEKLGYQPVLLPFSPNGKAQHVKGFLTKFAKTAEKTASFLNRIARLNIPMVGIDPALVLCYRDEYKDILGERRGNFNVQLVHEWLMNILPETPSQEKRDDSTPSYDWYLLGHCTEVTALPNSGKQWSDIFRHFGCQLNNVSVGCCGMAGTYGHEKKNIDNSIGIYKLSWAPALDNLVLERCLSTGYSCRSQVKRIEGQAVKHPLQALLEIIP
;
A
#
# COMPACT_ATOMS: atom_id res chain seq x y z
N MET A 1 2.92 32.49 12.93
CA MET A 1 3.29 32.00 11.58
C MET A 1 4.36 30.93 11.74
N ILE A 2 4.48 30.00 10.80
CA ILE A 2 5.60 29.04 10.83
C ILE A 2 6.93 29.76 10.52
N PRO A 3 8.05 29.32 11.10
CA PRO A 3 9.39 29.82 10.77
C PRO A 3 9.86 29.25 9.42
N ARG A 4 11.02 29.74 8.95
CA ARG A 4 11.75 29.11 7.85
C ARG A 4 12.47 27.87 8.36
N ILE A 5 12.51 26.79 7.58
CA ILE A 5 13.32 25.60 7.91
C ILE A 5 14.50 25.53 6.91
N PRO A 6 15.62 26.21 7.19
CA PRO A 6 16.77 26.26 6.28
C PRO A 6 17.61 24.98 6.29
N GLN A 7 17.35 24.09 7.27
CA GLN A 7 18.15 22.90 7.51
C GLN A 7 17.77 21.80 6.52
N ALA A 8 18.74 21.37 5.72
CA ALA A 8 18.74 20.10 5.01
C ALA A 8 20.08 19.41 5.34
N PRO A 9 20.10 18.13 5.72
CA PRO A 9 21.34 17.40 5.88
C PRO A 9 22.19 17.51 4.60
N HIS A 10 23.45 17.91 4.75
CA HIS A 10 24.35 18.13 3.63
C HIS A 10 24.51 16.84 2.80
N VAL A 11 24.58 17.00 1.47
CA VAL A 11 24.99 15.94 0.54
C VAL A 11 26.47 16.15 0.29
N SER A 12 27.32 15.18 0.61
CA SER A 12 28.78 15.30 0.43
C SER A 12 29.13 15.79 -0.98
N GLU A 13 30.12 16.68 -1.11
CA GLU A 13 30.59 17.21 -2.39
C GLU A 13 30.92 16.09 -3.37
N LEU A 14 31.62 15.05 -2.88
CA LEU A 14 31.98 13.88 -3.69
C LEU A 14 30.77 13.14 -4.28
N ALA A 15 29.66 13.04 -3.55
CA ALA A 15 28.44 12.45 -4.08
C ALA A 15 27.80 13.34 -5.15
N GLN A 16 27.85 14.67 -5.00
CA GLN A 16 27.35 15.60 -6.02
C GLN A 16 28.20 15.56 -7.29
N GLU A 17 29.53 15.52 -7.14
CA GLU A 17 30.48 15.32 -8.23
C GLU A 17 30.22 14.00 -8.96
N TYR A 18 30.00 12.91 -8.23
CA TYR A 18 29.65 11.62 -8.82
C TYR A 18 28.34 11.68 -9.64
N LEU A 19 27.29 12.29 -9.09
CA LEU A 19 26.02 12.45 -9.83
C LEU A 19 26.18 13.33 -11.08
N THR A 20 27.10 14.29 -11.04
CA THR A 20 27.40 15.18 -12.18
C THR A 20 28.18 14.43 -13.24
N ALA A 21 29.28 13.77 -12.85
CA ALA A 21 30.08 12.91 -13.73
C ALA A 21 29.22 11.83 -14.40
N LEU A 22 28.32 11.21 -13.64
CA LEU A 22 27.39 10.20 -14.17
C LEU A 22 26.49 10.75 -15.28
N LYS A 23 25.98 11.98 -15.13
CA LYS A 23 25.18 12.63 -16.18
C LYS A 23 26.01 12.98 -17.40
N GLU A 24 27.25 13.45 -17.20
CA GLU A 24 28.16 13.84 -18.29
C GLU A 24 28.54 12.64 -19.19
N VAL A 25 28.67 11.44 -18.62
CA VAL A 25 28.96 10.21 -19.38
C VAL A 25 27.73 9.59 -20.07
N GLY A 26 26.57 10.25 -20.03
CA GLY A 26 25.38 9.86 -20.79
C GLY A 26 24.41 8.92 -20.07
N PHE A 27 24.40 8.91 -18.73
CA PHE A 27 23.41 8.16 -17.95
C PHE A 27 21.99 8.60 -18.29
N THR A 28 21.13 7.64 -18.65
CA THR A 28 19.76 7.94 -19.13
C THR A 28 18.71 7.93 -18.03
N GLY A 29 19.05 7.39 -16.85
CA GLY A 29 18.19 7.36 -15.68
C GLY A 29 18.09 8.69 -14.93
N ASP A 30 17.30 8.69 -13.84
CA ASP A 30 17.17 9.86 -12.98
C ASP A 30 18.16 9.81 -11.82
N THR A 31 18.47 10.98 -11.27
CA THR A 31 19.24 11.14 -10.02
C THR A 31 18.50 12.09 -9.09
N ALA A 32 18.56 11.84 -7.79
CA ALA A 32 17.93 12.69 -6.78
C ALA A 32 18.83 12.87 -5.55
N SER A 33 18.94 14.12 -5.11
CA SER A 33 19.73 14.52 -3.92
C SER A 33 18.96 15.46 -2.99
N SER A 34 17.69 15.76 -3.30
CA SER A 34 16.81 16.54 -2.42
C SER A 34 16.63 15.85 -1.07
N TYR A 35 16.34 16.62 -0.02
CA TYR A 35 16.16 16.02 1.30
C TYR A 35 14.94 15.08 1.31
N ALA A 36 13.87 15.46 0.61
CA ALA A 36 12.65 14.69 0.52
C ALA A 36 12.86 13.34 -0.18
N ASP A 37 13.53 13.30 -1.33
CA ASP A 37 13.80 12.05 -2.04
C ASP A 37 14.62 11.10 -1.16
N ARG A 38 15.67 11.62 -0.52
CA ARG A 38 16.54 10.86 0.40
C ARG A 38 15.75 10.30 1.58
N LEU A 39 14.88 11.11 2.21
CA LEU A 39 14.00 10.68 3.30
C LEU A 39 13.06 9.55 2.90
N THR A 40 12.51 9.56 1.68
CA THR A 40 11.63 8.47 1.23
C THR A 40 12.35 7.13 1.05
N MET A 41 13.68 7.17 0.87
CA MET A 41 14.53 5.98 0.80
C MET A 41 15.21 5.64 2.12
N ALA A 42 15.12 6.53 3.11
CA ALA A 42 15.76 6.34 4.42
C ALA A 42 15.09 5.28 5.30
N THR A 43 13.94 4.75 4.88
CA THR A 43 13.17 3.75 5.62
C THR A 43 12.65 2.64 4.69
N ASP A 44 12.59 1.41 5.20
CA ASP A 44 11.89 0.28 4.58
C ASP A 44 10.74 -0.18 5.51
N ASN A 45 10.44 -1.47 5.58
CA ASN A 45 9.42 -2.01 6.48
C ASN A 45 10.01 -2.38 7.87
N SER A 46 11.32 -2.22 8.06
CA SER A 46 11.98 -2.38 9.37
C SER A 46 11.75 -1.18 10.29
N ILE A 47 12.24 -1.28 11.52
CA ILE A 47 12.22 -0.19 12.50
C ILE A 47 13.30 0.87 12.26
N TYR A 48 14.29 0.61 11.42
CA TYR A 48 15.48 1.44 11.24
C TYR A 48 15.25 2.65 10.34
N GLN A 49 16.13 3.66 10.49
CA GLN A 49 16.18 4.82 9.61
C GLN A 49 17.63 5.24 9.36
N LEU A 50 18.05 5.21 8.10
CA LEU A 50 19.37 5.66 7.64
C LEU A 50 19.23 6.56 6.42
N LEU A 51 19.70 7.80 6.49
CA LEU A 51 19.57 8.77 5.41
C LEU A 51 20.68 8.58 4.37
N PRO A 52 20.36 8.23 3.11
CA PRO A 52 21.39 8.09 2.07
C PRO A 52 21.94 9.46 1.65
N GLN A 53 23.10 9.50 0.98
CA GLN A 53 23.62 10.72 0.34
C GLN A 53 22.79 11.13 -0.89
N ALA A 54 22.44 10.16 -1.73
CA ALA A 54 21.71 10.37 -2.96
C ALA A 54 20.97 9.11 -3.41
N VAL A 55 20.12 9.24 -4.42
CA VAL A 55 19.38 8.15 -5.04
C VAL A 55 19.55 8.18 -6.56
N ILE A 56 19.74 7.02 -7.18
CA ILE A 56 19.90 6.83 -8.63
C ILE A 56 18.84 5.86 -9.12
N PHE A 57 18.23 6.15 -10.28
CA PHE A 57 17.14 5.38 -10.87
C PHE A 57 17.51 4.95 -12.31
N PRO A 58 18.28 3.87 -12.49
CA PRO A 58 18.69 3.40 -13.81
C PRO A 58 17.48 2.92 -14.65
N ARG A 59 17.57 3.03 -15.97
CA ARG A 59 16.56 2.54 -16.93
C ARG A 59 16.93 1.23 -17.62
N SER A 60 18.18 0.77 -17.47
CA SER A 60 18.68 -0.41 -18.15
C SER A 60 19.91 -1.02 -17.47
N SER A 61 20.26 -2.25 -17.85
CA SER A 61 21.54 -2.88 -17.48
C SER A 61 22.76 -2.05 -17.91
N ALA A 62 22.65 -1.30 -19.02
CA ALA A 62 23.71 -0.40 -19.49
C ALA A 62 23.91 0.82 -18.58
N ASP A 63 22.84 1.41 -18.07
CA ASP A 63 22.90 2.48 -17.07
C ASP A 63 23.58 2.02 -15.78
N VAL A 64 23.33 0.77 -15.35
CA VAL A 64 23.98 0.18 -14.17
C VAL A 64 25.46 -0.10 -14.43
N ALA A 65 25.82 -0.58 -15.61
CA ALA A 65 27.22 -0.72 -16.00
C ALA A 65 27.93 0.64 -16.02
N LEU A 66 27.26 1.69 -16.51
CA LEU A 66 27.81 3.04 -16.57
C LEU A 66 28.05 3.63 -15.17
N LEU A 67 27.05 3.56 -14.27
CA LEU A 67 27.23 4.05 -12.90
C LEU A 67 28.34 3.27 -12.17
N ALA A 68 28.42 1.95 -12.38
CA ALA A 68 29.44 1.13 -11.78
C ALA A 68 30.85 1.41 -12.34
N ARG A 69 30.97 1.75 -13.63
CA ARG A 69 32.23 2.18 -14.25
C ARG A 69 32.71 3.52 -13.72
N VAL A 70 31.82 4.52 -13.64
CA VAL A 70 32.15 5.82 -13.02
C VAL A 70 32.56 5.60 -11.56
N ALA A 71 31.87 4.72 -10.84
CA ALA A 71 32.26 4.37 -9.47
C ALA A 71 33.65 3.72 -9.39
N GLY A 72 34.12 3.09 -10.47
CA GLY A 72 35.46 2.52 -10.61
C GLY A 72 36.60 3.54 -10.75
N GLU A 73 36.31 4.83 -10.87
CA GLU A 73 37.34 5.89 -10.82
C GLU A 73 37.87 6.08 -9.40
N GLU A 74 39.19 6.23 -9.25
CA GLU A 74 39.87 6.33 -7.95
C GLU A 74 39.29 7.42 -7.04
N ARG A 75 38.94 8.58 -7.61
CA ARG A 75 38.34 9.69 -6.86
C ARG A 75 37.04 9.32 -6.14
N PHE A 76 36.31 8.31 -6.62
CA PHE A 76 35.02 7.89 -6.06
C PHE A 76 35.11 6.66 -5.15
N TYR A 77 36.31 6.14 -4.84
CA TYR A 77 36.49 4.89 -4.07
C TYR A 77 35.90 4.91 -2.66
N SER A 78 35.77 6.08 -2.04
CA SER A 78 35.11 6.23 -0.72
C SER A 78 33.58 6.19 -0.79
N LEU A 79 32.99 6.30 -1.99
CA LEU A 79 31.54 6.18 -2.15
C LEU A 79 31.11 4.71 -2.08
N THR A 80 30.00 4.49 -1.38
CA THR A 80 29.34 3.19 -1.25
C THR A 80 27.99 3.22 -1.93
N PHE A 81 27.56 2.06 -2.42
CA PHE A 81 26.35 1.89 -3.20
C PHE A 81 25.47 0.80 -2.61
N THR A 82 24.16 0.99 -2.63
CA THR A 82 23.19 0.02 -2.09
C THR A 82 22.07 -0.19 -3.09
N PRO A 83 21.99 -1.37 -3.75
CA PRO A 83 20.84 -1.68 -4.59
C PRO A 83 19.57 -1.76 -3.73
N ARG A 84 18.46 -1.28 -4.30
CA ARG A 84 17.17 -1.25 -3.65
C ARG A 84 16.07 -1.61 -4.64
N GLY A 85 15.20 -2.54 -4.23
CA GLY A 85 13.96 -2.87 -4.92
C GLY A 85 12.76 -2.12 -4.33
N GLY A 86 11.71 -2.88 -4.02
CA GLY A 86 10.47 -2.34 -3.41
C GLY A 86 10.66 -1.68 -2.03
N GLY A 87 11.74 -1.99 -1.30
CA GLY A 87 11.96 -1.49 0.07
C GLY A 87 10.96 -2.07 1.07
N THR A 88 10.64 -3.36 0.91
CA THR A 88 9.65 -4.11 1.69
C THR A 88 10.27 -4.98 2.80
N GLY A 89 11.61 -5.05 2.85
CA GLY A 89 12.36 -5.82 3.84
C GLY A 89 12.12 -5.34 5.27
N THR A 90 12.15 -6.28 6.21
CA THR A 90 11.83 -6.05 7.63
C THR A 90 13.05 -5.92 8.54
N ASN A 91 14.25 -6.16 8.02
CA ASN A 91 15.50 -6.14 8.80
C ASN A 91 16.47 -5.03 8.38
N GLY A 92 16.06 -4.09 7.52
CA GLY A 92 16.92 -2.95 7.12
C GLY A 92 17.99 -3.32 6.08
N GLN A 93 17.85 -4.44 5.38
CA GLN A 93 18.77 -4.87 4.31
C GLN A 93 18.89 -3.86 3.16
N SER A 94 17.85 -3.03 2.97
CA SER A 94 17.75 -2.06 1.87
C SER A 94 18.15 -0.63 2.27
N LEU A 95 18.76 -0.46 3.46
CA LEU A 95 19.10 0.84 4.05
C LEU A 95 20.61 0.97 4.25
N ASN A 96 21.16 2.12 3.83
CA ASN A 96 22.54 2.50 4.04
C ASN A 96 22.69 4.03 3.96
N ASN A 97 23.84 4.57 4.37
CA ASN A 97 24.11 6.02 4.33
C ASN A 97 24.76 6.49 3.02
N GLY A 98 25.20 5.55 2.16
CA GLY A 98 25.80 5.83 0.86
C GLY A 98 24.80 6.26 -0.23
N ILE A 99 25.08 5.89 -1.47
CA ILE A 99 24.19 6.13 -2.62
C ILE A 99 23.26 4.94 -2.81
N VAL A 100 21.95 5.19 -2.82
CA VAL A 100 20.95 4.14 -3.07
C VAL A 100 20.68 4.05 -4.57
N VAL A 101 20.70 2.84 -5.13
CA VAL A 101 20.37 2.56 -6.53
C VAL A 101 19.02 1.84 -6.57
N ASP A 102 17.95 2.56 -6.91
CA ASP A 102 16.58 2.03 -6.96
C ASP A 102 16.29 1.41 -8.33
N MET A 103 16.22 0.09 -8.36
CA MET A 103 15.98 -0.73 -9.55
C MET A 103 14.50 -0.79 -9.95
N SER A 104 13.58 -0.34 -9.09
CA SER A 104 12.13 -0.56 -9.25
C SER A 104 11.41 0.48 -10.09
N ARG A 105 11.97 1.70 -10.23
CA ARG A 105 11.28 2.80 -10.93
C ARG A 105 11.11 2.50 -12.42
N TYR A 106 12.18 2.12 -13.09
CA TYR A 106 12.21 1.97 -14.56
C TYR A 106 12.55 0.57 -15.06
N MET A 107 13.34 -0.22 -14.31
CA MET A 107 13.75 -1.56 -14.73
C MET A 107 12.69 -2.61 -14.34
N ASN A 108 11.45 -2.45 -14.82
CA ASN A 108 10.30 -3.26 -14.46
C ASN A 108 9.61 -3.93 -15.66
N ARG A 109 10.37 -4.23 -16.71
CA ARG A 109 9.88 -4.93 -17.91
C ARG A 109 10.01 -6.44 -17.80
N ILE A 110 9.01 -7.14 -18.32
CA ILE A 110 9.06 -8.57 -18.63
C ILE A 110 9.59 -8.67 -20.05
N LEU A 111 10.77 -9.29 -20.22
CA LEU A 111 11.56 -9.21 -21.44
C LEU A 111 11.18 -10.31 -22.44
N GLU A 112 11.01 -11.53 -21.96
CA GLU A 112 10.78 -12.71 -22.80
C GLU A 112 10.06 -13.80 -22.00
N ILE A 113 9.25 -14.63 -22.67
CA ILE A 113 8.64 -15.84 -22.10
C ILE A 113 8.82 -17.01 -23.07
N ASN A 114 9.30 -18.14 -22.55
CA ASN A 114 9.36 -19.41 -23.28
C ASN A 114 8.47 -20.45 -22.59
N ARG A 115 7.31 -20.71 -23.20
CA ARG A 115 6.28 -21.61 -22.66
C ARG A 115 6.61 -23.08 -22.84
N GLU A 116 7.42 -23.41 -23.85
CA GLU A 116 7.81 -24.79 -24.16
C GLU A 116 8.90 -25.27 -23.20
N GLN A 117 9.86 -24.38 -22.89
CA GLN A 117 10.95 -24.66 -21.96
C GLN A 117 10.62 -24.25 -20.51
N GLY A 118 9.47 -23.61 -20.28
CA GLY A 118 8.98 -23.28 -18.94
C GLY A 118 9.78 -22.21 -18.21
N TRP A 119 10.18 -21.13 -18.90
CA TRP A 119 10.88 -20.00 -18.26
C TRP A 119 10.42 -18.62 -18.73
N VAL A 120 10.74 -17.60 -17.93
CA VAL A 120 10.50 -16.18 -18.20
C VAL A 120 11.74 -15.35 -17.87
N LYS A 121 12.05 -14.36 -18.69
CA LYS A 121 13.14 -13.40 -18.47
C LYS A 121 12.58 -12.04 -18.09
N VAL A 122 13.10 -11.44 -17.02
CA VAL A 122 12.56 -10.24 -16.39
C VAL A 122 13.65 -9.29 -15.92
N GLU A 123 13.35 -8.01 -15.83
CA GLU A 123 14.19 -7.04 -15.12
C GLU A 123 14.01 -7.12 -13.60
N ALA A 124 15.04 -6.76 -12.85
CA ALA A 124 15.09 -6.88 -11.38
C ALA A 124 14.01 -6.06 -10.63
N GLY A 125 13.48 -5.01 -11.25
CA GLY A 125 12.43 -4.15 -10.69
C GLY A 125 11.01 -4.65 -10.92
N VAL A 126 10.79 -5.74 -11.68
CA VAL A 126 9.46 -6.33 -11.88
C VAL A 126 8.88 -6.76 -10.53
N ILE A 127 7.62 -6.43 -10.28
CA ILE A 127 6.89 -6.83 -9.06
C ILE A 127 6.35 -8.25 -9.24
N LYS A 128 6.40 -9.09 -8.20
CA LYS A 128 5.95 -10.50 -8.31
C LYS A 128 4.53 -10.62 -8.88
N ASP A 129 3.56 -9.93 -8.29
CA ASP A 129 2.17 -10.07 -8.75
C ASP A 129 1.93 -9.44 -10.13
N GLN A 130 2.77 -8.49 -10.54
CA GLN A 130 2.79 -8.00 -11.92
C GLN A 130 3.21 -9.11 -12.88
N LEU A 131 4.24 -9.89 -12.53
CA LEU A 131 4.65 -11.07 -13.29
C LEU A 131 3.53 -12.13 -13.33
N ASN A 132 2.94 -12.47 -12.18
CA ASN A 132 1.87 -13.48 -12.16
C ASN A 132 0.61 -13.03 -12.92
N GLN A 133 0.28 -11.74 -12.90
CA GLN A 133 -0.79 -11.20 -13.75
C GLN A 133 -0.48 -11.36 -15.24
N TYR A 134 0.78 -11.19 -15.65
CA TYR A 134 1.22 -11.39 -17.04
C TYR A 134 1.24 -12.87 -17.45
N LEU A 135 1.65 -13.78 -16.55
CA LEU A 135 1.75 -15.22 -16.83
C LEU A 135 0.39 -15.94 -16.85
N LYS A 136 -0.60 -15.45 -16.10
CA LYS A 136 -1.91 -16.10 -15.92
C LYS A 136 -2.62 -16.48 -17.24
N PRO A 137 -2.70 -15.61 -18.27
CA PRO A 137 -3.31 -15.97 -19.56
C PRO A 137 -2.61 -17.11 -20.30
N PHE A 138 -1.33 -17.38 -19.99
CA PHE A 138 -0.55 -18.46 -20.58
C PHE A 138 -0.67 -19.79 -19.82
N GLY A 139 -1.41 -19.81 -18.69
CA GLY A 139 -1.58 -20.99 -17.85
C GLY A 139 -0.46 -21.22 -16.84
N TYR A 140 0.37 -20.20 -16.57
CA TYR A 140 1.54 -20.31 -15.70
C TYR A 140 1.53 -19.25 -14.57
N PHE A 141 2.35 -19.48 -13.56
CA PHE A 141 2.69 -18.52 -12.51
C PHE A 141 4.12 -18.73 -12.01
N PHE A 142 4.70 -17.70 -11.40
CA PHE A 142 5.90 -17.82 -10.59
C PHE A 142 5.48 -18.16 -9.16
N SER A 143 5.95 -19.31 -8.66
CA SER A 143 5.42 -20.00 -7.48
C SER A 143 5.80 -19.43 -6.11
N PRO A 144 7.00 -18.86 -5.87
CA PRO A 144 7.33 -18.29 -4.57
C PRO A 144 6.32 -17.22 -4.14
N GLU A 145 5.73 -17.38 -2.96
CA GLU A 145 4.65 -16.51 -2.47
C GLU A 145 5.03 -15.72 -1.22
N LEU A 146 4.58 -14.46 -1.11
CA LEU A 146 4.93 -13.55 -0.03
C LEU A 146 3.79 -12.61 0.33
N SER A 147 3.74 -12.17 1.58
CA SER A 147 2.74 -11.20 2.06
C SER A 147 2.81 -9.84 1.37
N THR A 148 3.95 -9.48 0.79
CA THR A 148 4.19 -8.22 0.08
C THR A 148 4.25 -8.36 -1.45
N SER A 149 3.70 -9.45 -2.00
CA SER A 149 3.79 -9.84 -3.41
C SER A 149 3.39 -8.76 -4.43
N ASN A 150 2.49 -7.86 -4.03
CA ASN A 150 2.00 -6.75 -4.85
C ASN A 150 2.93 -5.52 -4.92
N ARG A 151 4.10 -5.58 -4.30
CA ARG A 151 5.07 -4.47 -4.25
C ARG A 151 6.53 -4.87 -4.06
N ALA A 152 6.79 -6.11 -3.66
CA ALA A 152 8.14 -6.67 -3.65
C ALA A 152 8.58 -6.95 -5.09
N THR A 153 9.83 -6.60 -5.38
CA THR A 153 10.42 -6.78 -6.70
C THR A 153 11.21 -8.08 -6.76
N LEU A 154 11.31 -8.69 -7.94
CA LEU A 154 12.00 -9.97 -8.14
C LEU A 154 13.48 -9.86 -7.79
N GLY A 155 14.16 -8.76 -8.13
CA GLY A 155 15.54 -8.53 -7.69
C GLY A 155 15.68 -8.42 -6.17
N GLY A 156 14.66 -7.90 -5.48
CA GLY A 156 14.61 -7.90 -4.01
C GLY A 156 14.47 -9.31 -3.46
N MET A 157 13.54 -10.09 -4.02
CA MET A 157 13.31 -11.49 -3.66
C MET A 157 14.56 -12.34 -3.86
N ILE A 158 15.26 -12.18 -4.99
CA ILE A 158 16.51 -12.87 -5.28
C ILE A 158 17.57 -12.50 -4.25
N ASN A 159 17.74 -11.22 -3.95
CA ASN A 159 18.75 -10.76 -3.00
C ASN A 159 18.47 -11.17 -1.54
N THR A 160 17.23 -11.46 -1.17
CA THR A 160 16.89 -11.96 0.17
C THR A 160 16.64 -13.47 0.21
N ASP A 161 16.73 -14.15 -0.94
CA ASP A 161 16.25 -15.53 -1.14
C ASP A 161 14.87 -15.75 -0.51
N ALA A 162 13.93 -14.86 -0.89
CA ALA A 162 12.60 -14.84 -0.29
C ALA A 162 11.88 -16.19 -0.48
N SER A 163 11.17 -16.61 0.56
CA SER A 163 10.25 -17.74 0.52
C SER A 163 8.85 -17.27 0.92
N GLY A 164 8.02 -18.23 1.31
CA GLY A 164 6.78 -17.99 2.03
C GLY A 164 5.86 -19.18 1.87
N GLN A 165 4.57 -18.91 1.68
CA GLN A 165 3.56 -19.96 1.62
C GLN A 165 3.86 -20.98 0.51
N GLY A 166 3.73 -22.28 0.83
CA GLY A 166 3.93 -23.36 -0.13
C GLY A 166 5.39 -23.69 -0.41
N SER A 167 6.35 -23.09 0.30
CA SER A 167 7.78 -23.32 0.10
C SER A 167 8.22 -24.77 0.35
N LEU A 168 7.44 -25.55 1.11
CA LEU A 168 7.71 -26.98 1.32
C LEU A 168 7.58 -27.78 0.01
N VAL A 169 6.65 -27.39 -0.86
CA VAL A 169 6.35 -28.07 -2.13
C VAL A 169 7.03 -27.38 -3.30
N TYR A 170 6.97 -26.05 -3.36
CA TYR A 170 7.51 -25.29 -4.48
C TYR A 170 8.98 -24.90 -4.32
N GLY A 171 9.51 -24.85 -3.10
CA GLY A 171 10.86 -24.34 -2.85
C GLY A 171 10.91 -22.82 -2.62
N LYS A 172 12.11 -22.26 -2.67
CA LYS A 172 12.38 -20.82 -2.46
C LYS A 172 12.66 -20.09 -3.77
N THR A 173 12.79 -18.76 -3.70
CA THR A 173 13.18 -17.95 -4.87
C THR A 173 14.43 -18.51 -5.56
N SER A 174 15.49 -18.88 -4.84
CA SER A 174 16.72 -19.43 -5.45
C SER A 174 16.51 -20.73 -6.24
N ASP A 175 15.53 -21.55 -5.88
CA ASP A 175 15.22 -22.79 -6.62
C ASP A 175 14.58 -22.53 -7.98
N HIS A 176 13.99 -21.34 -8.13
CA HIS A 176 13.32 -20.88 -9.34
C HIS A 176 14.18 -19.95 -10.20
N VAL A 177 15.40 -19.62 -9.78
CA VAL A 177 16.31 -18.75 -10.53
C VAL A 177 17.24 -19.62 -11.37
N LEU A 178 17.01 -19.64 -12.68
CA LEU A 178 17.83 -20.37 -13.65
C LEU A 178 19.16 -19.65 -13.96
N GLY A 179 19.22 -18.35 -13.69
CA GLY A 179 20.39 -17.52 -13.89
C GLY A 179 20.07 -16.03 -13.73
N VAL A 180 21.10 -15.23 -13.46
CA VAL A 180 20.95 -13.77 -13.39
C VAL A 180 21.99 -13.08 -14.25
N ARG A 181 21.61 -11.89 -14.73
CA ARG A 181 22.55 -10.90 -15.23
C ARG A 181 22.93 -9.96 -14.09
N ALA A 182 24.22 -9.80 -13.86
CA ALA A 182 24.74 -8.97 -12.80
C ALA A 182 25.85 -8.04 -13.29
N VAL A 183 26.02 -6.93 -12.57
CA VAL A 183 27.05 -5.90 -12.84
C VAL A 183 27.90 -5.70 -11.59
N LEU A 184 29.22 -5.81 -11.75
CA LEU A 184 30.21 -5.56 -10.69
C LEU A 184 30.55 -4.07 -10.59
N LEU A 185 31.09 -3.63 -9.45
CA LEU A 185 31.74 -2.32 -9.37
C LEU A 185 33.00 -2.34 -10.23
N GLY A 186 33.03 -1.48 -11.26
CA GLY A 186 33.93 -1.57 -12.41
C GLY A 186 33.18 -1.57 -13.74
N GLY A 187 31.92 -2.01 -13.72
CA GLY A 187 31.01 -1.99 -14.88
C GLY A 187 31.04 -3.26 -15.72
N GLU A 188 31.81 -4.29 -15.31
CA GLU A 188 31.78 -5.61 -15.89
C GLU A 188 30.41 -6.26 -15.69
N MET A 189 29.84 -6.75 -16.78
CA MET A 189 28.56 -7.43 -16.81
C MET A 189 28.78 -8.91 -17.09
N PHE A 190 28.09 -9.77 -16.35
CA PHE A 190 28.19 -11.22 -16.52
C PHE A 190 26.85 -11.90 -16.29
N ASP A 191 26.67 -13.06 -16.91
CA ASP A 191 25.50 -13.90 -16.78
C ASP A 191 25.88 -15.19 -16.02
N THR A 192 25.07 -15.57 -15.03
CA THR A 192 25.23 -16.84 -14.30
C THR A 192 24.22 -17.87 -14.77
N ARG A 193 24.57 -19.14 -14.59
CA ARG A 193 23.69 -20.31 -14.79
C ARG A 193 24.34 -21.57 -14.20
N PRO A 194 23.55 -22.62 -13.90
CA PRO A 194 24.09 -23.95 -13.69
C PRO A 194 24.90 -24.43 -14.90
N MET A 195 26.07 -25.01 -14.66
CA MET A 195 26.97 -25.54 -15.70
C MET A 195 27.79 -26.72 -15.19
N SER A 196 28.46 -27.45 -16.09
CA SER A 196 29.39 -28.50 -15.66
C SER A 196 30.56 -27.90 -14.89
N THR A 197 31.03 -28.62 -13.87
CA THR A 197 32.17 -28.19 -13.05
C THR A 197 33.42 -27.96 -13.90
N LEU A 198 33.65 -28.80 -14.92
CA LEU A 198 34.77 -28.63 -15.87
C LEU A 198 34.68 -27.31 -16.66
N PHE A 199 33.48 -26.92 -17.09
CA PHE A 199 33.31 -25.66 -17.79
C PHE A 199 33.51 -24.47 -16.85
N ALA A 200 33.02 -24.54 -15.61
CA ALA A 200 33.29 -23.52 -14.59
C ALA A 200 34.79 -23.38 -14.29
N GLU A 201 35.54 -24.49 -14.25
CA GLU A 201 37.00 -24.48 -14.10
C GLU A 201 37.71 -23.80 -15.28
N SER A 202 37.19 -23.91 -16.50
CA SER A 202 37.75 -23.20 -17.65
C SER A 202 37.57 -21.68 -17.53
N ILE A 203 36.41 -21.20 -17.07
CA ILE A 203 36.17 -19.78 -16.77
C ILE A 203 37.12 -19.31 -15.66
N ALA A 204 37.35 -20.15 -14.65
CA ALA A 204 38.25 -19.84 -13.53
C ALA A 204 39.72 -19.67 -13.93
N GLN A 205 40.12 -20.13 -15.12
CA GLN A 205 41.46 -19.95 -15.68
C GLN A 205 41.62 -18.63 -16.44
N GLU A 206 40.53 -17.93 -16.75
CA GLU A 206 40.59 -16.63 -17.42
C GLU A 206 41.23 -15.57 -16.51
N GLU A 207 42.15 -14.77 -17.05
CA GLU A 207 42.77 -13.64 -16.36
C GLU A 207 41.84 -12.41 -16.30
N SER A 208 40.60 -12.61 -15.82
CA SER A 208 39.56 -11.59 -15.70
C SER A 208 39.04 -11.49 -14.27
N VAL A 209 38.32 -10.40 -13.95
CA VAL A 209 37.63 -10.26 -12.64
C VAL A 209 36.65 -11.42 -12.42
N ILE A 210 35.92 -11.79 -13.48
CA ILE A 210 34.95 -12.89 -13.46
C ILE A 210 35.67 -14.22 -13.24
N GLY A 211 36.78 -14.48 -13.94
CA GLY A 211 37.59 -15.68 -13.74
C GLY A 211 38.08 -15.82 -12.30
N ARG A 212 38.55 -14.73 -11.68
CA ARG A 212 38.93 -14.73 -10.25
C ARG A 212 37.76 -15.04 -9.31
N ILE A 213 36.56 -14.53 -9.60
CA ILE A 213 35.34 -14.83 -8.83
C ILE A 213 35.02 -16.33 -8.92
N TYR A 214 34.96 -16.88 -10.13
CA TYR A 214 34.70 -18.31 -10.34
C TYR A 214 35.73 -19.17 -9.62
N LYS A 215 37.02 -18.86 -9.79
CA LYS A 215 38.13 -19.54 -9.12
C LYS A 215 37.95 -19.54 -7.60
N THR A 216 37.70 -18.37 -7.01
CA THR A 216 37.55 -18.23 -5.55
C THR A 216 36.37 -19.08 -5.06
N VAL A 217 35.19 -18.93 -5.66
CA VAL A 217 33.99 -19.65 -5.22
C VAL A 217 34.13 -21.17 -5.39
N LEU A 218 34.67 -21.63 -6.52
CA LEU A 218 34.94 -23.05 -6.79
C LEU A 218 35.86 -23.64 -5.71
N GLU A 219 37.03 -23.04 -5.50
CA GLU A 219 38.03 -23.55 -4.56
C GLU A 219 37.51 -23.55 -3.13
N ARG A 220 36.93 -22.43 -2.66
CA ARG A 220 36.47 -22.29 -1.27
C ARG A 220 35.35 -23.28 -0.96
N CYS A 221 34.36 -23.43 -1.87
CA CYS A 221 33.26 -24.37 -1.65
C CYS A 221 33.69 -25.84 -1.76
N ARG A 222 34.68 -26.15 -2.60
CA ARG A 222 35.24 -27.50 -2.74
C ARG A 222 36.07 -27.90 -1.53
N GLU A 223 37.02 -27.07 -1.12
CA GLU A 223 37.92 -27.32 0.01
C GLU A 223 37.16 -27.45 1.35
N ARG A 224 36.10 -26.65 1.53
CA ARG A 224 35.30 -26.65 2.77
C ARG A 224 34.04 -27.49 2.71
N ARG A 225 33.84 -28.30 1.64
CA ARG A 225 32.59 -29.05 1.41
C ARG A 225 32.13 -29.86 2.62
N LYS A 226 33.04 -30.58 3.27
CA LYS A 226 32.72 -31.40 4.45
C LYS A 226 32.14 -30.55 5.59
N LEU A 227 32.81 -29.45 5.93
CA LEU A 227 32.37 -28.54 6.98
C LEU A 227 31.04 -27.84 6.63
N ILE A 228 30.86 -27.44 5.37
CA ILE A 228 29.62 -26.84 4.87
C ILE A 228 28.44 -27.81 5.10
N VAL A 229 28.61 -29.10 4.74
CA VAL A 229 27.55 -30.11 4.90
C VAL A 229 27.28 -30.43 6.38
N GLU A 230 28.29 -30.41 7.23
CA GLU A 230 28.15 -30.69 8.67
C GLU A 230 27.54 -29.52 9.46
N LYS A 231 27.91 -28.27 9.14
CA LYS A 231 27.50 -27.08 9.89
C LYS A 231 26.05 -26.68 9.63
N PHE A 232 25.60 -26.76 8.37
CA PHE A 232 24.26 -26.27 8.03
C PHE A 232 23.19 -27.34 8.30
N PRO A 233 22.13 -27.02 9.08
CA PRO A 233 21.07 -27.97 9.35
C PRO A 233 20.29 -28.31 8.08
N LYS A 234 19.80 -29.55 7.97
CA LYS A 234 18.94 -29.99 6.87
C LYS A 234 17.52 -29.46 7.06
N LEU A 235 17.33 -28.17 6.78
CA LEU A 235 16.04 -27.49 6.83
C LEU A 235 15.54 -27.22 5.41
N ASN A 236 14.23 -27.37 5.18
CA ASN A 236 13.60 -27.04 3.90
C ASN A 236 13.81 -25.58 3.53
N ARG A 237 13.75 -24.70 4.56
CA ARG A 237 14.18 -23.33 4.41
C ARG A 237 15.66 -23.22 4.77
N PHE A 238 16.50 -23.30 3.74
CA PHE A 238 17.95 -23.11 3.86
C PHE A 238 18.32 -21.67 4.28
N LEU A 239 19.60 -21.41 4.50
CA LEU A 239 20.16 -20.10 4.85
C LEU A 239 19.83 -19.01 3.81
N THR A 240 19.38 -17.84 4.25
CA THR A 240 19.49 -16.60 3.47
C THR A 240 20.90 -16.01 3.65
N GLY A 241 21.64 -15.77 2.57
CA GLY A 241 23.06 -15.39 2.60
C GLY A 241 23.81 -15.94 1.38
N TYR A 242 25.15 -16.05 1.44
CA TYR A 242 25.89 -16.78 0.41
C TYR A 242 25.63 -18.27 0.58
N ASP A 243 24.88 -18.88 -0.34
CA ASP A 243 24.55 -20.30 -0.28
C ASP A 243 25.73 -21.17 -0.72
N LEU A 244 26.66 -21.41 0.21
CA LEU A 244 27.85 -22.24 -0.02
C LEU A 244 27.50 -23.72 -0.27
N ARG A 245 26.31 -24.17 0.13
CA ARG A 245 25.89 -25.58 0.07
C ARG A 245 25.41 -25.98 -1.31
N HIS A 246 24.70 -25.10 -2.01
CA HIS A 246 24.11 -25.43 -3.30
C HIS A 246 24.93 -24.94 -4.50
N VAL A 247 26.08 -24.28 -4.27
CA VAL A 247 27.06 -23.98 -5.34
C VAL A 247 27.44 -25.23 -6.12
N TYR A 248 27.60 -26.37 -5.44
CA TYR A 248 27.84 -27.66 -6.06
C TYR A 248 26.65 -28.59 -5.86
N SER A 249 26.34 -29.36 -6.90
CA SER A 249 25.51 -30.55 -6.79
C SER A 249 26.14 -31.57 -5.83
N ASP A 250 25.34 -32.52 -5.33
CA ASP A 250 25.80 -33.50 -4.35
C ASP A 250 26.89 -34.43 -4.90
N ASP A 251 26.87 -34.68 -6.22
CA ASP A 251 27.90 -35.43 -6.95
C ASP A 251 29.07 -34.55 -7.45
N MET A 252 29.05 -33.25 -7.16
CA MET A 252 30.03 -32.24 -7.55
C MET A 252 30.23 -32.06 -9.06
N GLN A 253 29.33 -32.60 -9.90
CA GLN A 253 29.43 -32.49 -11.37
C GLN A 253 28.87 -31.19 -11.93
N THR A 254 27.98 -30.53 -11.20
CA THR A 254 27.37 -29.25 -11.57
C THR A 254 27.83 -28.15 -10.61
N PHE A 255 28.19 -27.01 -11.18
CA PHE A 255 28.51 -25.77 -10.47
C PHE A 255 27.51 -24.69 -10.84
N ASP A 256 27.03 -23.92 -9.86
CA ASP A 256 26.13 -22.80 -10.06
C ASP A 256 26.51 -21.58 -9.21
N LEU A 257 27.10 -20.58 -9.86
CA LEU A 257 27.44 -19.31 -9.21
C LEU A 257 26.21 -18.50 -8.80
N THR A 258 25.05 -18.75 -9.43
CA THR A 258 23.79 -18.05 -9.14
C THR A 258 23.42 -18.16 -7.66
N ARG A 259 23.72 -19.32 -7.05
CA ARG A 259 23.46 -19.61 -5.63
C ARG A 259 24.17 -18.67 -4.66
N ILE A 260 25.33 -18.12 -5.05
CA ILE A 260 26.03 -17.12 -4.23
C ILE A 260 25.37 -15.73 -4.32
N LEU A 261 24.77 -15.39 -5.46
CA LEU A 261 24.10 -14.11 -5.67
C LEU A 261 22.69 -14.10 -5.07
N THR A 262 21.98 -15.22 -5.07
CA THR A 262 20.72 -15.39 -4.35
C THR A 262 20.96 -15.33 -2.84
N GLY A 263 20.28 -14.43 -2.14
CA GLY A 263 20.51 -14.19 -0.71
C GLY A 263 21.68 -13.26 -0.39
N SER A 264 22.36 -12.69 -1.40
CA SER A 264 23.55 -11.83 -1.20
C SER A 264 23.25 -10.43 -0.67
N GLU A 265 21.98 -10.03 -0.54
CA GLU A 265 21.53 -8.71 -0.09
C GLU A 265 22.20 -7.54 -0.84
N GLY A 266 22.57 -7.74 -2.10
CA GLY A 266 23.22 -6.71 -2.92
C GLY A 266 24.64 -6.38 -2.48
N THR A 267 25.28 -7.26 -1.72
CA THR A 267 26.66 -7.08 -1.24
C THR A 267 27.70 -7.50 -2.28
N LEU A 268 27.32 -8.21 -3.34
CA LEU A 268 28.28 -8.78 -4.31
C LEU A 268 28.22 -8.12 -5.69
N ALA A 269 27.00 -7.83 -6.18
CA ALA A 269 26.79 -7.24 -7.49
C ALA A 269 25.41 -6.57 -7.58
N PHE A 270 25.22 -5.72 -8.60
CA PHE A 270 23.89 -5.26 -8.99
C PHE A 270 23.22 -6.30 -9.88
N ILE A 271 22.17 -6.95 -9.41
CA ILE A 271 21.34 -7.84 -10.24
C ILE A 271 20.41 -6.97 -11.10
N THR A 272 20.48 -7.11 -12.42
CA THR A 272 19.71 -6.28 -13.36
C THR A 272 18.61 -7.05 -14.08
N GLU A 273 18.85 -8.30 -14.43
CA GLU A 273 17.89 -9.20 -15.09
C GLU A 273 17.96 -10.59 -14.44
N ALA A 274 16.85 -11.34 -14.51
CA ALA A 274 16.79 -12.73 -14.06
C ALA A 274 16.04 -13.58 -15.08
N THR A 275 16.50 -14.81 -15.27
CA THR A 275 15.75 -15.88 -15.94
C THR A 275 15.19 -16.79 -14.86
N LEU A 276 13.88 -16.93 -14.84
CA LEU A 276 13.12 -17.66 -13.83
C LEU A 276 12.39 -18.82 -14.50
N ASP A 277 12.27 -19.96 -13.83
CA ASP A 277 11.31 -20.97 -14.25
C ASP A 277 9.87 -20.50 -13.96
N ILE A 278 8.90 -21.14 -14.60
CA ILE A 278 7.47 -20.88 -14.38
C ILE A 278 6.72 -22.18 -14.17
N THR A 279 5.81 -22.19 -13.20
CA THR A 279 5.04 -23.37 -12.81
C THR A 279 3.65 -23.35 -13.48
N PRO A 280 3.15 -24.47 -14.01
CA PRO A 280 1.77 -24.56 -14.50
C PRO A 280 0.75 -24.26 -13.38
N LEU A 281 -0.30 -23.51 -13.69
CA LEU A 281 -1.36 -23.23 -12.72
C LEU A 281 -2.07 -24.53 -12.32
N PRO A 282 -2.24 -24.81 -11.02
CA PRO A 282 -2.97 -25.99 -10.57
C PRO A 282 -4.45 -25.90 -10.98
N LYS A 283 -5.03 -27.02 -11.43
CA LYS A 283 -6.44 -27.09 -11.84
C LYS A 283 -7.40 -27.13 -10.67
N VAL A 284 -6.98 -27.73 -9.57
CA VAL A 284 -7.82 -28.00 -8.39
C VAL A 284 -7.11 -27.45 -7.16
N ARG A 285 -7.86 -26.72 -6.33
CA ARG A 285 -7.43 -26.23 -5.02
C ARG A 285 -8.56 -26.49 -4.02
N ARG A 286 -8.19 -26.97 -2.84
CA ARG A 286 -9.08 -27.17 -1.69
C ARG A 286 -8.41 -26.62 -0.46
N LEU A 287 -9.20 -26.11 0.48
CA LEU A 287 -8.67 -25.55 1.73
C LEU A 287 -9.51 -26.01 2.90
N VAL A 288 -8.85 -26.35 4.01
CA VAL A 288 -9.47 -26.74 5.28
C VAL A 288 -9.01 -25.77 6.37
N ASN A 289 -9.97 -25.07 6.97
CA ASN A 289 -9.79 -24.19 8.12
C ASN A 289 -9.99 -25.01 9.40
N VAL A 290 -8.92 -25.41 10.08
CA VAL A 290 -8.97 -26.19 11.33
C VAL A 290 -8.90 -25.25 12.53
N LYS A 291 -9.82 -25.42 13.49
CA LYS A 291 -10.06 -24.53 14.63
C LYS A 291 -9.57 -25.19 15.92
N TYR A 292 -8.93 -24.42 16.79
CA TYR A 292 -8.33 -24.91 18.03
C TYR A 292 -8.76 -24.11 19.26
N ASP A 293 -8.77 -24.77 20.41
CA ASP A 293 -9.03 -24.18 21.74
C ASP A 293 -7.86 -23.36 22.29
N SER A 294 -6.66 -23.54 21.73
CA SER A 294 -5.45 -22.80 22.07
C SER A 294 -4.49 -22.73 20.89
N PHE A 295 -3.60 -21.72 20.90
CA PHE A 295 -2.55 -21.61 19.90
C PHE A 295 -1.49 -22.72 20.05
N ASP A 296 -1.25 -23.22 21.27
CA ASP A 296 -0.32 -24.33 21.52
C ASP A 296 -0.86 -25.63 20.90
N SER A 297 -2.16 -25.90 21.03
CA SER A 297 -2.88 -27.00 20.37
C SER A 297 -2.68 -26.95 18.85
N ALA A 298 -2.79 -25.75 18.25
CA ALA A 298 -2.59 -25.56 16.81
C ALA A 298 -1.15 -25.89 16.36
N LEU A 299 -0.14 -25.57 17.19
CA LEU A 299 1.27 -25.85 16.92
C LEU A 299 1.65 -27.31 17.18
N ARG A 300 1.11 -27.96 18.22
CA ARG A 300 1.38 -29.38 18.50
C ARG A 300 0.81 -30.31 17.44
N ASN A 301 -0.22 -29.86 16.71
CA ASN A 301 -0.75 -30.54 15.54
C ASN A 301 0.09 -30.35 14.25
N ALA A 302 1.18 -29.57 14.31
CA ALA A 302 2.06 -29.33 13.15
C ALA A 302 2.55 -30.62 12.45
N PRO A 303 3.10 -31.63 13.16
CA PRO A 303 3.62 -32.83 12.51
C PRO A 303 2.51 -33.61 11.79
N PHE A 304 1.33 -33.71 12.41
CA PHE A 304 0.14 -34.32 11.81
C PHE A 304 -0.28 -33.61 10.52
N MET A 305 -0.22 -32.27 10.49
CA MET A 305 -0.55 -31.51 9.27
C MET A 305 0.48 -31.69 8.15
N VAL A 306 1.76 -31.89 8.50
CA VAL A 306 2.81 -32.23 7.52
C VAL A 306 2.61 -33.64 6.96
N GLU A 307 2.22 -34.61 7.81
CA GLU A 307 1.88 -35.98 7.38
C GLU A 307 0.72 -36.02 6.37
N ALA A 308 -0.20 -35.05 6.45
CA ALA A 308 -1.32 -34.94 5.52
C ALA A 308 -0.90 -34.59 4.08
N LYS A 309 0.38 -34.27 3.81
CA LYS A 309 0.90 -33.87 2.49
C LYS A 309 0.15 -32.69 1.86
N ALA A 310 -0.23 -31.74 2.71
CA ALA A 310 -0.79 -30.46 2.27
C ALA A 310 0.25 -29.66 1.47
N LEU A 311 -0.22 -28.79 0.57
CA LEU A 311 0.61 -27.81 -0.12
C LEU A 311 1.23 -26.81 0.87
N SER A 312 0.40 -26.31 1.79
CA SER A 312 0.82 -25.34 2.80
C SER A 312 -0.03 -25.43 4.06
N VAL A 313 0.59 -25.16 5.21
CA VAL A 313 -0.08 -25.07 6.52
C VAL A 313 0.28 -23.74 7.17
N GLU A 314 -0.61 -22.77 7.07
CA GLU A 314 -0.48 -21.48 7.74
C GLU A 314 -1.16 -21.52 9.11
N THR A 315 -0.62 -20.79 10.09
CA THR A 315 -1.29 -20.60 11.39
C THR A 315 -1.45 -19.13 11.75
N VAL A 316 -2.54 -18.82 12.46
CA VAL A 316 -2.78 -17.51 13.09
C VAL A 316 -3.28 -17.69 14.52
N ASP A 317 -2.80 -16.83 15.42
CA ASP A 317 -3.28 -16.74 16.79
C ASP A 317 -4.61 -15.96 16.91
N SER A 318 -5.23 -16.04 18.08
CA SER A 318 -6.48 -15.33 18.36
C SER A 318 -6.37 -13.81 18.26
N LYS A 319 -5.20 -13.21 18.53
CA LYS A 319 -5.00 -11.76 18.42
C LYS A 319 -5.05 -11.31 16.96
N VAL A 320 -4.35 -12.00 16.07
CA VAL A 320 -4.38 -11.72 14.62
C VAL A 320 -5.77 -11.96 14.05
N LEU A 321 -6.44 -13.04 14.47
CA LEU A 321 -7.80 -13.34 14.03
C LEU A 321 -8.82 -12.29 14.52
N ASN A 322 -8.71 -11.82 15.76
CA ASN A 322 -9.57 -10.77 16.31
C ASN A 322 -9.35 -9.42 15.61
N LEU A 323 -8.11 -9.09 15.22
CA LEU A 323 -7.85 -7.92 14.38
C LEU A 323 -8.52 -8.05 13.01
N ALA A 324 -8.54 -9.24 12.43
CA ALA A 324 -9.26 -9.51 11.19
C ALA A 324 -10.77 -9.29 11.36
N ARG A 325 -11.35 -9.80 12.46
CA ARG A 325 -12.77 -9.65 12.83
C ARG A 325 -13.22 -8.19 12.95
N GLU A 326 -12.34 -7.30 13.41
CA GLU A 326 -12.59 -5.85 13.48
C GLU A 326 -12.41 -5.11 12.16
N ASP A 327 -11.81 -5.73 11.15
CA ASP A 327 -11.56 -5.14 9.83
C ASP A 327 -12.65 -5.51 8.81
N ILE A 328 -12.81 -4.65 7.80
CA ILE A 328 -13.79 -4.84 6.72
C ILE A 328 -13.61 -6.16 5.96
N ILE A 329 -12.41 -6.75 5.96
CA ILE A 329 -12.14 -8.03 5.33
C ILE A 329 -12.93 -9.18 5.99
N TRP A 330 -13.32 -9.06 7.26
CA TRP A 330 -14.12 -10.08 7.95
C TRP A 330 -15.47 -10.32 7.29
N HIS A 331 -16.11 -9.26 6.79
CA HIS A 331 -17.41 -9.37 6.13
C HIS A 331 -17.36 -10.28 4.89
N SER A 332 -16.18 -10.44 4.29
CA SER A 332 -15.97 -11.36 3.18
C SER A 332 -15.41 -12.73 3.60
N VAL A 333 -15.28 -13.07 4.88
CA VAL A 333 -14.79 -14.42 5.26
C VAL A 333 -15.57 -15.05 6.42
N LYS A 334 -16.45 -14.31 7.09
CA LYS A 334 -17.17 -14.78 8.28
C LYS A 334 -17.99 -16.05 8.07
N GLU A 335 -18.45 -16.30 6.85
CA GLU A 335 -19.18 -17.53 6.50
C GLU A 335 -18.26 -18.74 6.31
N LEU A 336 -16.98 -18.50 6.03
CA LEU A 336 -15.95 -19.51 5.79
C LEU A 336 -15.21 -19.90 7.10
N ILE A 337 -15.35 -19.08 8.15
CA ILE A 337 -14.80 -19.30 9.49
C ILE A 337 -15.87 -18.95 10.54
N THR A 338 -16.80 -19.86 10.78
CA THR A 338 -17.87 -19.75 11.79
C THR A 338 -17.38 -20.13 13.18
N ASP A 339 -17.95 -19.52 14.21
CA ASP A 339 -17.68 -19.94 15.59
C ASP A 339 -18.33 -21.31 15.89
N VAL A 340 -17.73 -22.05 16.82
CA VAL A 340 -18.26 -23.33 17.31
C VAL A 340 -19.05 -23.05 18.58
N ALA A 341 -20.27 -23.60 18.69
CA ALA A 341 -21.11 -23.39 19.88
C ALA A 341 -20.38 -23.82 21.16
N ASP A 342 -20.47 -22.98 22.20
CA ASP A 342 -19.89 -23.20 23.54
C ASP A 342 -18.37 -23.41 23.58
N LYS A 343 -17.64 -23.07 22.50
CA LYS A 343 -16.17 -23.14 22.43
C LYS A 343 -15.58 -21.83 21.94
N ASP A 344 -14.44 -21.43 22.49
CA ASP A 344 -13.72 -20.24 22.06
C ASP A 344 -12.56 -20.60 21.13
N MET A 345 -12.55 -20.02 19.93
CA MET A 345 -11.54 -20.30 18.91
C MET A 345 -10.29 -19.42 19.15
N GLN A 346 -9.24 -20.05 19.66
CA GLN A 346 -7.99 -19.38 20.05
C GLN A 346 -6.83 -19.61 19.07
N GLY A 347 -7.00 -20.52 18.10
CA GLY A 347 -6.04 -20.76 17.02
C GLY A 347 -6.74 -21.25 15.75
N LEU A 348 -6.14 -20.96 14.60
CA LEU A 348 -6.65 -21.38 13.29
C LEU A 348 -5.48 -21.84 12.42
N ASN A 349 -5.53 -23.09 11.94
CA ASN A 349 -4.66 -23.55 10.86
C ASN A 349 -5.41 -23.53 9.53
N ILE A 350 -4.80 -22.93 8.52
CA ILE A 350 -5.29 -22.84 7.15
C ILE A 350 -4.48 -23.84 6.32
N VAL A 351 -5.10 -24.96 5.99
CA VAL A 351 -4.46 -26.10 5.32
C VAL A 351 -4.92 -26.13 3.87
N GLU A 352 -4.01 -26.02 2.92
CA GLU A 352 -4.34 -26.02 1.49
C GLU A 352 -3.80 -27.26 0.79
N PHE A 353 -4.61 -27.81 -0.12
CA PHE A 353 -4.25 -28.84 -1.07
C PHE A 353 -4.41 -28.30 -2.48
N SER A 354 -3.45 -28.62 -3.37
CA SER A 354 -3.54 -28.23 -4.77
C SER A 354 -2.97 -29.31 -5.68
N GLY A 355 -3.55 -29.48 -6.85
CA GLY A 355 -3.09 -30.45 -7.83
C GLY A 355 -3.82 -30.35 -9.15
N ASN A 356 -3.62 -31.37 -9.99
CA ASN A 356 -4.24 -31.49 -11.31
C ASN A 356 -5.33 -32.57 -11.39
N ASP A 357 -5.41 -33.44 -10.38
CA ASP A 357 -6.39 -34.52 -10.26
C ASP A 357 -7.38 -34.19 -9.14
N GLU A 358 -8.65 -34.00 -9.50
CA GLU A 358 -9.71 -33.66 -8.55
C GLU A 358 -9.98 -34.79 -7.56
N GLN A 359 -10.01 -36.05 -8.02
CA GLN A 359 -10.31 -37.20 -7.16
C GLN A 359 -9.21 -37.40 -6.12
N GLN A 360 -7.95 -37.24 -6.53
CA GLN A 360 -6.82 -37.34 -5.62
C GLN A 360 -6.88 -36.26 -4.53
N ILE A 361 -7.12 -35.01 -4.91
CA ILE A 361 -7.16 -33.89 -3.95
C ILE A 361 -8.36 -34.01 -3.02
N ASP A 362 -9.53 -34.40 -3.54
CA ASP A 362 -10.72 -34.61 -2.72
C ASP A 362 -10.55 -35.78 -1.76
N GLN A 363 -9.85 -36.85 -2.16
CA GLN A 363 -9.49 -37.95 -1.27
C GLN A 363 -8.55 -37.50 -0.15
N GLN A 364 -7.52 -36.70 -0.44
CA GLN A 364 -6.63 -36.17 0.61
C GLN A 364 -7.36 -35.31 1.63
N VAL A 365 -8.30 -34.48 1.16
CA VAL A 365 -9.15 -33.67 2.04
C VAL A 365 -10.07 -34.56 2.88
N TYR A 366 -10.65 -35.60 2.28
CA TYR A 366 -11.49 -36.57 2.98
C TYR A 366 -10.72 -37.29 4.09
N ASP A 367 -9.52 -37.82 3.78
CA ASP A 367 -8.67 -38.52 4.75
C ASP A 367 -8.27 -37.61 5.92
N LEU A 368 -7.96 -36.33 5.64
CA LEU A 368 -7.70 -35.34 6.68
C LEU A 368 -8.93 -35.12 7.57
N CYS A 369 -10.11 -34.94 6.97
CA CYS A 369 -11.35 -34.71 7.70
C CYS A 369 -11.72 -35.89 8.59
N GLN A 370 -11.63 -37.12 8.08
CA GLN A 370 -11.88 -38.32 8.88
C GLN A 370 -10.98 -38.37 10.12
N ARG A 371 -9.69 -38.08 9.95
CA ARG A 371 -8.75 -38.08 11.07
C ARG A 371 -8.99 -36.93 12.05
N LEU A 372 -9.46 -35.77 11.56
CA LEU A 372 -9.88 -34.66 12.42
C LEU A 372 -11.11 -35.05 13.26
N ASP A 373 -12.08 -35.75 12.67
CA ASP A 373 -13.26 -36.26 13.38
C ASP A 373 -12.87 -37.24 14.49
N GLU A 374 -11.99 -38.21 14.19
CA GLU A 374 -11.46 -39.17 15.17
C GLU A 374 -10.79 -38.45 16.36
N LEU A 375 -9.92 -37.47 16.11
CA LEU A 375 -9.24 -36.70 17.16
C LEU A 375 -10.22 -35.84 18.00
N MET A 376 -11.27 -35.33 17.38
CA MET A 376 -12.32 -34.58 18.07
C MET A 376 -13.18 -35.48 18.97
N GLU A 377 -13.52 -36.69 18.53
CA GLU A 377 -14.25 -37.68 19.33
C GLU A 377 -13.45 -38.12 20.56
N GLU A 378 -12.14 -38.29 20.40
CA GLU A 378 -11.24 -38.64 21.50
C GLU A 378 -11.04 -37.50 22.51
N ASN A 379 -11.47 -36.27 22.20
CA ASN A 379 -11.16 -35.03 22.95
C ASN A 379 -9.66 -34.85 23.23
N GLN A 380 -8.82 -35.33 22.31
CA GLN A 380 -7.38 -35.18 22.37
C GLN A 380 -6.96 -34.02 21.46
N THR A 381 -5.80 -33.40 21.69
CA THR A 381 -5.16 -32.41 20.80
C THR A 381 -5.77 -31.01 20.67
N GLY A 382 -6.91 -30.71 21.32
CA GLY A 382 -7.47 -29.35 21.38
C GLY A 382 -8.16 -28.85 20.10
N ILE A 383 -8.50 -29.76 19.18
CA ILE A 383 -9.27 -29.45 17.97
C ILE A 383 -10.74 -29.25 18.35
N ILE A 384 -11.33 -28.14 17.91
CA ILE A 384 -12.72 -27.79 18.26
C ILE A 384 -13.68 -27.84 17.06
N GLY A 385 -13.15 -27.90 15.84
CA GLY A 385 -13.92 -28.04 14.61
C GLY A 385 -13.11 -27.67 13.37
N TYR A 386 -13.70 -27.83 12.19
CA TYR A 386 -13.10 -27.39 10.93
C TYR A 386 -14.15 -26.96 9.88
N GLN A 387 -13.71 -26.30 8.81
CA GLN A 387 -14.55 -25.95 7.65
C GLN A 387 -13.77 -26.10 6.34
N ILE A 388 -14.45 -26.55 5.29
CA ILE A 388 -13.86 -26.79 3.97
C ILE A 388 -14.27 -25.69 2.98
N CYS A 389 -13.32 -25.27 2.15
CA CYS A 389 -13.55 -24.40 0.99
C CYS A 389 -13.22 -25.16 -0.30
N HIS A 390 -14.22 -25.37 -1.16
CA HIS A 390 -14.06 -26.06 -2.44
C HIS A 390 -13.79 -25.10 -3.61
N HIS A 391 -14.23 -23.85 -3.49
CA HIS A 391 -14.16 -22.86 -4.57
C HIS A 391 -12.94 -21.96 -4.43
N LEU A 392 -12.24 -21.74 -5.55
CA LEU A 392 -11.05 -20.89 -5.63
C LEU A 392 -11.27 -19.49 -5.07
N VAL A 393 -12.44 -18.88 -5.33
CA VAL A 393 -12.78 -17.53 -4.87
C VAL A 393 -12.78 -17.45 -3.34
N ASP A 394 -13.28 -18.48 -2.66
CA ASP A 394 -13.32 -18.53 -1.20
C ASP A 394 -11.92 -18.73 -0.61
N ILE A 395 -11.10 -19.57 -1.25
CA ILE A 395 -9.69 -19.76 -0.91
C ILE A 395 -8.92 -18.43 -1.01
N GLU A 396 -9.10 -17.69 -2.11
CA GLU A 396 -8.49 -16.38 -2.32
C GLU A 396 -8.94 -15.35 -1.26
N ARG A 397 -10.21 -15.40 -0.82
CA ARG A 397 -10.74 -14.54 0.25
C ARG A 397 -10.09 -14.84 1.61
N ILE A 398 -9.91 -16.11 1.96
CA ILE A 398 -9.18 -16.53 3.17
C ILE A 398 -7.73 -16.03 3.13
N TYR A 399 -7.02 -16.22 2.02
CA TYR A 399 -5.64 -15.74 1.92
C TYR A 399 -5.52 -14.22 1.90
N ALA A 400 -6.48 -13.52 1.29
CA ALA A 400 -6.54 -12.06 1.36
C ALA A 400 -6.67 -11.59 2.81
N MET A 401 -7.50 -12.26 3.62
CA MET A 401 -7.59 -12.01 5.06
C MET A 401 -6.26 -12.30 5.77
N ARG A 402 -5.66 -13.47 5.54
CA ARG A 402 -4.38 -13.86 6.15
C ARG A 402 -3.26 -12.84 5.85
N LYS A 403 -3.11 -12.42 4.59
CA LYS A 403 -2.12 -11.42 4.17
C LYS A 403 -2.40 -10.03 4.77
N LYS A 404 -3.67 -9.61 4.83
CA LYS A 404 -4.06 -8.29 5.37
C LYS A 404 -3.88 -8.20 6.88
N SER A 405 -4.22 -9.27 7.62
CA SER A 405 -4.22 -9.29 9.08
C SER A 405 -2.84 -9.04 9.70
N VAL A 406 -1.77 -9.48 9.04
CA VAL A 406 -0.39 -9.15 9.45
C VAL A 406 -0.12 -7.65 9.41
N GLY A 407 -0.67 -6.94 8.42
CA GLY A 407 -0.57 -5.49 8.34
C GLY A 407 -1.34 -4.79 9.47
N LEU A 408 -2.48 -5.35 9.89
CA LEU A 408 -3.34 -4.78 10.92
C LEU A 408 -2.69 -4.77 12.31
N LEU A 409 -1.73 -5.66 12.58
CA LEU A 409 -0.95 -5.65 13.82
C LEU A 409 -0.34 -4.28 14.11
N GLY A 410 0.14 -3.59 13.06
CA GLY A 410 0.72 -2.24 13.22
C GLY A 410 -0.31 -1.15 13.57
N ASN A 411 -1.62 -1.42 13.44
CA ASN A 411 -2.71 -0.51 13.81
C ASN A 411 -3.27 -0.79 15.22
N SER A 412 -2.58 -1.61 16.01
CA SER A 412 -2.95 -1.88 17.40
C SER A 412 -3.10 -0.59 18.21
N LYS A 413 -4.04 -0.58 19.18
CA LYS A 413 -4.30 0.56 20.06
C LYS A 413 -3.12 0.77 21.01
N GLY A 414 -2.85 2.02 21.38
CA GLY A 414 -1.74 2.39 22.28
C GLY A 414 -0.49 2.88 21.55
N ALA A 415 0.52 3.29 22.34
CA ALA A 415 1.81 3.76 21.84
C ALA A 415 2.75 2.59 21.48
N ALA A 416 2.73 1.53 22.28
CA ALA A 416 3.44 0.29 21.96
C ALA A 416 2.80 -0.40 20.76
N LYS A 417 3.61 -0.78 19.76
CA LYS A 417 3.15 -1.41 18.51
C LYS A 417 3.89 -2.72 18.29
N PRO A 418 3.21 -3.79 17.83
CA PRO A 418 3.87 -5.00 17.34
C PRO A 418 4.85 -4.66 16.21
N ILE A 419 6.14 -4.92 16.42
CA ILE A 419 7.21 -4.55 15.48
C ILE A 419 8.07 -5.75 15.06
N PRO A 420 8.62 -5.76 13.83
CA PRO A 420 9.45 -6.85 13.33
C PRO A 420 10.91 -6.68 13.76
N PHE A 421 11.35 -7.39 14.79
CA PHE A 421 12.77 -7.38 15.19
C PHE A 421 13.32 -8.74 15.68
N VAL A 422 12.44 -9.64 16.10
CA VAL A 422 12.77 -11.04 16.47
C VAL A 422 11.94 -12.06 15.68
N GLU A 423 11.39 -11.64 14.54
CA GLU A 423 10.65 -12.54 13.65
C GLU A 423 11.58 -13.36 12.75
N ASP A 424 11.01 -14.36 12.07
CA ASP A 424 11.67 -15.17 11.04
C ASP A 424 12.72 -16.16 11.59
N THR A 425 12.45 -16.70 12.78
CA THR A 425 13.20 -17.82 13.33
C THR A 425 12.67 -19.13 12.77
N CYS A 426 13.57 -19.97 12.26
CA CYS A 426 13.28 -21.30 11.73
C CYS A 426 13.90 -22.34 12.64
N VAL A 427 13.12 -23.30 13.14
CA VAL A 427 13.62 -24.45 13.90
C VAL A 427 13.12 -25.74 13.25
N PRO A 428 13.77 -26.89 13.47
CA PRO A 428 13.23 -28.17 13.02
C PRO A 428 11.76 -28.34 13.49
N PRO A 429 10.81 -28.72 12.61
CA PRO A 429 9.38 -28.73 12.93
C PRO A 429 9.03 -29.53 14.20
N GLN A 430 9.74 -30.63 14.48
CA GLN A 430 9.56 -31.44 15.68
C GLN A 430 9.85 -30.70 17.00
N HIS A 431 10.59 -29.58 16.94
CA HIS A 431 10.92 -28.75 18.10
C HIS A 431 10.11 -27.44 18.16
N LEU A 432 9.25 -27.18 17.16
CA LEU A 432 8.57 -25.89 17.03
C LEU A 432 7.68 -25.57 18.24
N ALA A 433 6.88 -26.51 18.72
CA ALA A 433 5.97 -26.27 19.84
C ALA A 433 6.72 -25.91 21.14
N ASP A 434 7.78 -26.65 21.46
CA ASP A 434 8.58 -26.42 22.67
C ASP A 434 9.38 -25.11 22.59
N TYR A 435 9.96 -24.83 21.41
CA TYR A 435 10.62 -23.55 21.13
C TYR A 435 9.66 -22.36 21.33
N ILE A 436 8.43 -22.44 20.82
CA ILE A 436 7.45 -21.37 20.98
C ILE A 436 6.96 -21.25 22.42
N THR A 437 6.85 -22.36 23.15
CA THR A 437 6.52 -22.32 24.58
C THR A 437 7.56 -21.52 25.36
N GLU A 438 8.85 -21.80 25.17
CA GLU A 438 9.93 -21.02 25.81
C GLU A 438 10.01 -19.58 25.29
N PHE A 439 9.79 -19.35 23.99
CA PHE A 439 9.74 -18.00 23.42
C PHE A 439 8.66 -17.15 24.12
N ARG A 440 7.47 -17.73 24.30
CA ARG A 440 6.36 -17.06 25.00
C ARG A 440 6.72 -16.76 26.44
N GLN A 441 7.27 -17.74 27.17
CA GLN A 441 7.72 -17.54 28.55
C GLN A 441 8.72 -16.39 28.67
N LEU A 442 9.67 -16.29 27.72
CA LEU A 442 10.63 -15.19 27.65
C LEU A 442 9.91 -13.85 27.48
N LEU A 443 9.02 -13.71 26.49
CA LEU A 443 8.27 -12.47 26.29
C LEU A 443 7.34 -12.12 27.46
N ASP A 444 6.70 -13.13 28.05
CA ASP A 444 5.80 -12.99 29.20
C ASP A 444 6.58 -12.55 30.45
N SER A 445 7.82 -13.00 30.62
CA SER A 445 8.71 -12.55 31.72
C SER A 445 9.04 -11.05 31.64
N HIS A 446 9.02 -10.48 30.43
CA HIS A 446 9.14 -9.04 30.17
C HIS A 446 7.78 -8.33 30.09
N GLN A 447 6.67 -9.01 30.37
CA GLN A 447 5.31 -8.48 30.36
C GLN A 447 4.89 -7.88 29.00
N LEU A 448 5.39 -8.45 27.90
CA LEU A 448 5.11 -7.94 26.57
C LEU A 448 3.86 -8.58 25.95
N SER A 449 3.07 -7.76 25.26
CA SER A 449 2.06 -8.28 24.34
C SER A 449 2.69 -8.55 22.97
N TYR A 450 2.30 -9.64 22.31
CA TYR A 450 2.82 -10.03 21.00
C TYR A 450 1.72 -10.65 20.14
N GLY A 451 1.88 -10.59 18.82
CA GLY A 451 1.10 -11.38 17.86
C GLY A 451 1.99 -12.41 17.17
N MET A 452 1.44 -13.59 16.89
CA MET A 452 2.12 -14.73 16.28
C MET A 452 1.39 -15.25 15.04
N PHE A 453 2.16 -15.55 13.99
CA PHE A 453 1.68 -16.15 12.75
C PHE A 453 2.84 -16.78 11.99
N GLY A 454 2.58 -17.73 11.09
CA GLY A 454 3.67 -18.29 10.28
C GLY A 454 3.34 -19.56 9.53
N HIS A 455 4.41 -20.22 9.10
CA HIS A 455 4.46 -21.38 8.23
C HIS A 455 4.84 -22.59 9.07
N VAL A 456 3.83 -23.25 9.60
CA VAL A 456 4.01 -24.32 10.58
C VAL A 456 4.69 -25.53 9.94
N ASP A 457 4.32 -25.81 8.69
CA ASP A 457 4.91 -26.84 7.83
C ASP A 457 6.42 -26.66 7.60
N ALA A 458 6.89 -25.42 7.54
CA ALA A 458 8.29 -25.08 7.31
C ALA A 458 9.10 -24.87 8.61
N GLY A 459 8.50 -25.02 9.79
CA GLY A 459 9.16 -24.76 11.07
C GLY A 459 9.45 -23.27 11.33
N VAL A 460 8.73 -22.36 10.66
CA VAL A 460 8.95 -20.91 10.76
C VAL A 460 7.78 -20.21 11.43
N LEU A 461 8.07 -19.42 12.46
CA LEU A 461 7.10 -18.52 13.07
C LEU A 461 7.60 -17.07 13.07
N HIS A 462 6.67 -16.16 12.81
CA HIS A 462 6.87 -14.73 12.94
C HIS A 462 6.23 -14.25 14.24
N VAL A 463 7.07 -13.74 15.13
CA VAL A 463 6.66 -13.19 16.43
C VAL A 463 6.93 -11.69 16.42
N ARG A 464 5.90 -10.89 16.73
CA ARG A 464 6.01 -9.43 16.81
C ARG A 464 5.65 -8.93 18.20
N PRO A 465 6.63 -8.77 19.11
CA PRO A 465 6.42 -8.10 20.38
C PRO A 465 6.05 -6.63 20.19
N ALA A 466 5.16 -6.14 21.06
CA ALA A 466 4.70 -4.76 21.05
C ALA A 466 5.58 -3.90 21.96
N LEU A 467 6.23 -2.91 21.36
CA LEU A 467 7.10 -1.97 22.06
C LEU A 467 6.85 -0.54 21.56
N ASP A 468 7.03 0.45 22.43
CA ASP A 468 7.08 1.86 22.07
C ASP A 468 8.53 2.26 21.75
N MET A 469 8.85 2.36 20.47
CA MET A 469 10.20 2.77 20.03
C MET A 469 10.53 4.23 20.36
N CYS A 470 9.59 5.02 20.86
CA CYS A 470 9.87 6.35 21.37
C CYS A 470 10.35 6.35 22.82
N ASP A 471 10.15 5.25 23.56
CA ASP A 471 10.65 5.05 24.91
C ASP A 471 12.08 4.49 24.87
N PRO A 472 13.10 5.23 25.36
CA PRO A 472 14.48 4.75 25.37
C PRO A 472 14.70 3.45 26.14
N GLN A 473 13.92 3.16 27.19
CA GLN A 473 14.07 1.93 27.97
C GLN A 473 13.58 0.71 27.19
N GLN A 474 12.48 0.87 26.44
CA GLN A 474 11.98 -0.20 25.57
C GLN A 474 12.88 -0.43 24.35
N GLU A 475 13.62 0.58 23.89
CA GLU A 475 14.66 0.42 22.88
C GLU A 475 15.84 -0.43 23.39
N ILE A 476 16.24 -0.28 24.66
CA ILE A 476 17.25 -1.14 25.29
C ILE A 476 16.72 -2.56 25.44
N LEU A 477 15.49 -2.70 25.92
CA LEU A 477 14.81 -3.99 26.05
C LEU A 477 14.72 -4.74 24.71
N MET A 478 14.48 -4.03 23.61
CA MET A 478 14.46 -4.61 22.27
C MET A 478 15.78 -5.33 21.93
N LYS A 479 16.94 -4.73 22.24
CA LYS A 479 18.26 -5.37 22.06
C LYS A 479 18.42 -6.61 22.94
N GLN A 480 18.05 -6.50 24.22
CA GLN A 480 18.14 -7.61 25.19
C GLN A 480 17.35 -8.83 24.69
N ILE A 481 16.10 -8.62 24.29
CA ILE A 481 15.24 -9.67 23.74
C ILE A 481 15.84 -10.26 22.46
N SER A 482 16.39 -9.45 21.56
CA SER A 482 17.09 -9.97 20.38
C SER A 482 18.23 -10.92 20.75
N ASP A 483 19.07 -10.56 21.72
CA ASP A 483 20.18 -11.40 22.17
C ASP A 483 19.72 -12.70 22.84
N GLU A 484 18.62 -12.65 23.61
CA GLU A 484 18.03 -13.84 24.23
C GLU A 484 17.40 -14.79 23.21
N ILE A 485 16.69 -14.26 22.22
CA ILE A 485 16.11 -15.06 21.12
C ILE A 485 17.19 -15.66 20.22
N VAL A 486 18.32 -14.98 20.04
CA VAL A 486 19.51 -15.55 19.36
C VAL A 486 19.97 -16.82 20.07
N ARG A 487 20.14 -16.76 21.40
CA ARG A 487 20.53 -17.92 22.21
C ARG A 487 19.47 -19.03 22.20
N LEU A 488 18.19 -18.65 22.29
CA LEU A 488 17.08 -19.60 22.28
C LEU A 488 16.99 -20.35 20.94
N THR A 489 17.08 -19.63 19.81
CA THR A 489 17.10 -20.25 18.47
C THR A 489 18.27 -21.23 18.33
N ALA A 490 19.46 -20.86 18.82
CA ALA A 490 20.65 -21.72 18.80
C ALA A 490 20.47 -22.99 19.65
N LYS A 491 19.83 -22.90 20.83
CA LYS A 491 19.50 -24.04 21.70
C LYS A 491 18.72 -25.13 20.95
N TYR A 492 17.84 -24.73 20.04
CA TYR A 492 16.99 -25.62 19.26
C TYR A 492 17.55 -25.97 17.87
N GLY A 493 18.81 -25.64 17.59
CA GLY A 493 19.46 -25.92 16.31
C GLY A 493 18.86 -25.17 15.12
N GLY A 494 18.24 -24.01 15.38
CA GLY A 494 17.53 -23.20 14.39
C GLY A 494 18.38 -22.16 13.66
N LEU A 495 17.72 -21.45 12.74
CA LEU A 495 18.22 -20.31 11.98
C LEU A 495 17.49 -19.04 12.41
N LEU A 496 18.21 -17.93 12.48
CA LEU A 496 17.65 -16.62 12.84
C LEU A 496 16.94 -15.89 11.70
N TRP A 497 17.20 -16.29 10.45
CA TRP A 497 16.74 -15.63 9.23
C TRP A 497 16.34 -16.68 8.17
N GLY A 498 15.13 -17.20 8.28
CA GLY A 498 14.58 -18.18 7.33
C GLY A 498 14.30 -17.60 5.94
N GLU A 499 13.77 -16.37 5.86
CA GLU A 499 13.25 -15.78 4.60
C GLU A 499 13.39 -14.25 4.46
N HIS A 500 13.60 -13.50 5.54
CA HIS A 500 13.59 -12.03 5.54
C HIS A 500 14.96 -11.38 5.29
N GLY A 501 16.03 -12.17 5.25
CA GLY A 501 17.43 -11.70 5.21
C GLY A 501 17.94 -11.19 6.56
N LYS A 502 19.24 -10.86 6.62
CA LYS A 502 19.95 -10.45 7.84
C LYS A 502 19.82 -8.96 8.12
N GLY A 503 20.13 -8.11 7.14
CA GLY A 503 20.08 -6.66 7.31
C GLY A 503 20.91 -6.14 8.49
N PHE A 504 20.25 -5.59 9.51
CA PHE A 504 20.88 -5.06 10.74
C PHE A 504 21.14 -6.14 11.82
N ARG A 505 20.70 -7.37 11.58
CA ARG A 505 21.04 -8.54 12.40
C ARG A 505 22.38 -9.16 11.99
N ALA A 506 23.12 -8.46 11.12
CA ALA A 506 24.45 -8.82 10.62
C ALA A 506 25.49 -9.08 11.72
N GLU A 507 25.34 -8.41 12.87
CA GLU A 507 26.22 -8.59 14.02
C GLU A 507 26.30 -10.05 14.50
N TYR A 508 25.26 -10.86 14.28
CA TYR A 508 25.23 -12.27 14.68
C TYR A 508 25.82 -13.23 13.62
N SER A 509 26.25 -12.72 12.47
CA SER A 509 26.82 -13.56 11.40
C SER A 509 28.05 -14.37 11.85
N PRO A 510 29.07 -13.80 12.52
CA PRO A 510 30.27 -14.55 12.91
C PRO A 510 29.94 -15.76 13.80
N ASP A 511 29.12 -15.55 14.84
CA ASP A 511 28.73 -16.59 15.78
C ASP A 511 27.93 -17.71 15.10
N PHE A 512 27.07 -17.34 14.15
CA PHE A 512 26.23 -18.29 13.43
C PHE A 512 27.06 -19.22 12.51
N PHE A 513 27.89 -18.65 11.63
CA PHE A 513 28.70 -19.44 10.69
C PHE A 513 29.88 -20.13 11.37
N GLY A 514 30.36 -19.57 12.48
CA GLY A 514 31.66 -19.90 13.05
C GLY A 514 32.80 -19.28 12.24
N GLU A 515 33.94 -19.10 12.89
CA GLU A 515 35.11 -18.38 12.37
C GLU A 515 35.54 -18.84 10.96
N ILE A 516 35.68 -20.15 10.75
CA ILE A 516 36.18 -20.72 9.49
C ILE A 516 35.25 -20.39 8.32
N LEU A 517 33.96 -20.69 8.43
CA LEU A 517 33.02 -20.45 7.32
C LEU A 517 32.73 -18.96 7.15
N TYR A 518 32.72 -18.18 8.23
CA TYR A 518 32.61 -16.73 8.13
C TYR A 518 33.77 -16.15 7.32
N ASP A 519 35.01 -16.59 7.54
CA ASP A 519 36.15 -16.18 6.72
C ASP A 519 36.03 -16.59 5.25
N GLU A 520 35.42 -17.74 4.93
CA GLU A 520 35.14 -18.07 3.52
C GLU A 520 34.13 -17.10 2.89
N LEU A 521 33.11 -16.65 3.63
CA LEU A 521 32.22 -15.59 3.15
C LEU A 521 33.01 -14.31 2.85
N ARG A 522 33.93 -13.94 3.75
CA ARG A 522 34.77 -12.74 3.60
C ARG A 522 35.70 -12.85 2.38
N ARG A 523 36.26 -14.03 2.09
CA ARG A 523 37.07 -14.29 0.88
C ARG A 523 36.23 -14.15 -0.38
N ILE A 524 35.01 -14.71 -0.40
CA ILE A 524 34.08 -14.55 -1.52
C ILE A 524 33.74 -13.06 -1.70
N LYS A 525 33.38 -12.35 -0.62
CA LYS A 525 33.13 -10.90 -0.66
C LYS A 525 34.32 -10.12 -1.23
N THR A 526 35.55 -10.50 -0.88
CA THR A 526 36.79 -9.88 -1.41
C THR A 526 36.94 -10.04 -2.91
N ALA A 527 36.55 -11.19 -3.47
CA ALA A 527 36.63 -11.44 -4.91
C ALA A 527 35.65 -10.57 -5.72
N PHE A 528 34.49 -10.25 -5.15
CA PHE A 528 33.46 -9.43 -5.80
C PHE A 528 33.62 -7.92 -5.54
N ASP A 529 33.93 -7.55 -4.31
CA ASP A 529 33.93 -6.16 -3.83
C ASP A 529 35.07 -5.95 -2.80
N PRO A 530 36.33 -5.89 -3.26
CA PRO A 530 37.50 -5.84 -2.39
C PRO A 530 37.56 -4.56 -1.55
N LEU A 531 36.90 -3.48 -1.96
CA LEU A 531 36.87 -2.20 -1.25
C LEU A 531 35.66 -2.04 -0.31
N ASN A 532 34.83 -3.09 -0.18
CA ASN A 532 33.62 -3.08 0.65
C ASN A 532 32.63 -1.95 0.34
N ARG A 533 32.39 -1.68 -0.95
CA ARG A 533 31.59 -0.56 -1.43
C ARG A 533 30.13 -0.93 -1.74
N LEU A 534 29.81 -2.21 -1.92
CA LEU A 534 28.45 -2.72 -2.15
C LEU A 534 27.77 -3.16 -0.86
N ASN A 535 26.69 -2.44 -0.52
CA ASN A 535 25.84 -2.59 0.66
C ASN A 535 26.61 -2.98 1.95
N PRO A 536 27.57 -2.17 2.40
CA PRO A 536 28.44 -2.52 3.51
C PRO A 536 27.68 -2.75 4.82
N GLY A 537 28.19 -3.68 5.63
CA GLY A 537 27.72 -3.97 6.99
C GLY A 537 26.57 -4.98 7.10
N LYS A 538 26.23 -5.74 6.05
CA LYS A 538 25.07 -6.67 6.05
C LYS A 538 25.42 -8.15 6.26
N ILE A 539 26.23 -8.73 5.38
CA ILE A 539 26.56 -10.18 5.45
C ILE A 539 27.93 -10.38 6.09
N CYS A 540 28.96 -9.83 5.45
CA CYS A 540 30.34 -9.85 5.91
C CYS A 540 31.12 -8.70 5.23
N SER A 541 32.29 -8.36 5.77
CA SER A 541 33.28 -7.50 5.11
C SER A 541 34.31 -8.34 4.34
N PRO A 542 35.10 -7.76 3.42
CA PRO A 542 36.29 -8.42 2.87
C PRO A 542 37.24 -8.95 3.95
N ILE A 543 38.06 -9.95 3.61
CA ILE A 543 38.93 -10.65 4.57
C ILE A 543 40.03 -9.73 5.15
N ASP A 544 40.51 -8.80 4.34
CA ASP A 544 41.56 -7.84 4.74
C ASP A 544 41.00 -6.51 5.26
N ILE A 545 39.67 -6.38 5.36
CA ILE A 545 38.99 -5.19 5.86
C ILE A 545 38.20 -5.53 7.12
N ASP A 546 38.64 -4.97 8.25
CA ASP A 546 37.91 -5.02 9.51
C ASP A 546 36.88 -3.88 9.58
N ALA A 547 35.76 -4.07 8.89
CA ALA A 547 34.64 -3.13 8.89
C ALA A 547 33.50 -3.65 9.79
N PRO A 548 32.88 -2.79 10.61
CA PRO A 548 31.83 -3.21 11.52
C PRO A 548 30.57 -3.64 10.76
N MET A 549 29.92 -4.70 11.27
CA MET A 549 28.59 -5.09 10.84
C MET A 549 27.54 -4.13 11.41
N MET A 550 26.42 -3.99 10.70
CA MET A 550 25.25 -3.28 11.21
C MET A 550 24.70 -4.02 12.42
N LYS A 551 24.22 -3.24 13.39
CA LYS A 551 23.78 -3.74 14.69
C LYS A 551 22.30 -3.47 14.89
N VAL A 552 21.62 -4.32 15.65
CA VAL A 552 20.20 -4.17 15.95
C VAL A 552 19.91 -2.97 16.86
N ASP A 553 20.92 -2.46 17.56
CA ASP A 553 20.83 -1.26 18.37
C ASP A 553 21.04 0.05 17.59
N ALA A 554 21.30 -0.01 16.28
CA ALA A 554 21.45 1.18 15.43
C ALA A 554 20.20 2.09 15.44
N ALA A 555 20.36 3.31 14.94
CA ALA A 555 19.30 4.33 14.97
C ALA A 555 17.99 3.85 14.32
N LYS A 556 16.90 3.96 15.09
CA LYS A 556 15.55 3.60 14.67
C LYS A 556 14.76 4.85 14.32
N ARG A 557 13.63 4.68 13.64
CA ARG A 557 12.65 5.76 13.43
C ARG A 557 12.22 6.38 14.76
N GLY A 558 12.01 5.54 15.78
CA GLY A 558 11.67 5.97 17.14
C GLY A 558 12.70 6.88 17.81
N THR A 559 13.98 6.77 17.44
CA THR A 559 15.06 7.67 17.90
C THR A 559 14.82 9.11 17.46
N TYR A 560 14.30 9.32 16.24
CA TYR A 560 13.94 10.64 15.74
C TYR A 560 12.53 11.06 16.19
N ASP A 561 11.58 10.13 16.21
CA ASP A 561 10.18 10.42 16.56
C ASP A 561 10.01 10.84 18.03
N ARG A 562 10.88 10.40 18.94
CA ARG A 562 10.83 10.81 20.36
C ARG A 562 11.18 12.28 20.61
N THR A 563 11.86 12.94 19.67
CA THR A 563 12.16 14.38 19.81
C THR A 563 10.93 15.25 19.49
N ILE A 564 9.87 14.66 18.92
CA ILE A 564 8.60 15.34 18.67
C ILE A 564 7.73 15.23 19.94
N PRO A 565 7.29 16.36 20.53
CA PRO A 565 6.44 16.36 21.72
C PRO A 565 5.18 15.49 21.56
N VAL A 566 4.79 14.79 22.64
CA VAL A 566 3.68 13.82 22.64
C VAL A 566 2.37 14.47 22.15
N ASN A 567 2.06 15.68 22.60
CA ASN A 567 0.86 16.43 22.19
C ASN A 567 0.82 16.67 20.66
N VAL A 568 1.96 16.93 20.03
CA VAL A 568 2.09 17.10 18.58
C VAL A 568 1.91 15.77 17.86
N ARG A 569 2.52 14.69 18.38
CA ARG A 569 2.36 13.34 17.80
C ARG A 569 0.92 12.85 17.85
N THR A 570 0.24 13.07 18.98
CA THR A 570 -1.19 12.74 19.13
C THR A 570 -2.04 13.57 18.19
N ALA A 571 -1.75 14.87 18.04
CA ALA A 571 -2.48 15.73 17.12
C ALA A 571 -2.28 15.29 15.66
N PHE A 572 -1.06 14.96 15.24
CA PHE A 572 -0.72 14.54 13.87
C PHE A 572 -0.65 13.02 13.71
N ARG A 573 -1.46 12.28 14.47
CA ARG A 573 -1.45 10.81 14.53
C ARG A 573 -1.45 10.16 13.15
N GLY A 574 -2.24 10.68 12.20
CA GLY A 574 -2.30 10.18 10.83
C GLY A 574 -0.95 10.09 10.11
N ALA A 575 -0.01 11.01 10.36
CA ALA A 575 1.34 10.96 9.78
C ALA A 575 2.31 10.11 10.65
N MET A 576 2.13 10.16 11.97
CA MET A 576 3.01 9.47 12.93
C MET A 576 2.82 7.95 12.94
N GLU A 577 1.65 7.44 12.56
CA GLU A 577 1.36 6.00 12.58
C GLU A 577 2.02 5.24 11.41
N CYS A 578 2.49 5.91 10.35
CA CYS A 578 3.12 5.20 9.22
C CYS A 578 4.31 4.34 9.68
N ASN A 579 4.18 3.02 9.52
CA ASN A 579 5.21 2.03 9.88
C ASN A 579 6.09 1.59 8.69
N GLY A 580 5.97 2.24 7.53
CA GLY A 580 6.86 2.01 6.39
C GLY A 580 6.56 0.77 5.53
N ASN A 581 5.46 0.04 5.76
CA ASN A 581 5.10 -1.21 5.04
C ASN A 581 5.03 -1.11 3.51
N GLY A 582 4.92 0.09 2.96
CA GLY A 582 5.02 0.33 1.53
C GLY A 582 3.82 -0.14 0.72
N LEU A 583 2.67 -0.52 1.30
CA LEU A 583 1.47 -0.92 0.54
C LEU A 583 1.04 0.13 -0.49
N CYS A 584 1.35 1.40 -0.23
CA CYS A 584 1.14 2.47 -1.18
C CYS A 584 1.94 2.36 -2.49
N PHE A 585 2.94 1.49 -2.58
CA PHE A 585 3.74 1.17 -3.77
C PHE A 585 3.13 0.04 -4.62
N ASN A 586 1.91 -0.38 -4.32
CA ASN A 586 1.18 -1.37 -5.11
C ASN A 586 1.16 -0.98 -6.61
N PHE A 587 1.54 -1.92 -7.47
CA PHE A 587 1.58 -1.74 -8.93
C PHE A 587 0.19 -1.65 -9.55
N ASP A 588 -0.82 -2.29 -8.95
CA ASP A 588 -2.15 -2.43 -9.54
C ASP A 588 -2.84 -1.06 -9.69
N VAL A 589 -2.97 -0.60 -10.93
CA VAL A 589 -3.61 0.67 -11.30
C VAL A 589 -5.10 0.73 -10.97
N LYS A 590 -5.75 -0.43 -10.80
CA LYS A 590 -7.16 -0.52 -10.40
C LYS A 590 -7.35 -0.21 -8.90
N SER A 591 -6.30 -0.29 -8.09
CA SER A 591 -6.36 0.13 -6.69
C SER A 591 -6.42 1.67 -6.56
N PRO A 592 -7.44 2.24 -5.87
CA PRO A 592 -7.57 3.68 -5.64
C PRO A 592 -6.41 4.36 -4.88
N MET A 593 -5.60 3.62 -4.12
CA MET A 593 -4.42 4.15 -3.42
C MET A 593 -3.13 3.82 -4.19
N CYS A 594 -2.25 4.75 -4.57
CA CYS A 594 -2.32 6.21 -4.59
C CYS A 594 -2.00 6.68 -6.02
N PRO A 595 -2.95 7.30 -6.76
CA PRO A 595 -2.84 7.48 -8.21
C PRO A 595 -1.72 8.45 -8.61
N SER A 596 -1.44 9.48 -7.81
CA SER A 596 -0.36 10.42 -8.12
C SER A 596 1.03 9.81 -8.03
N MET A 597 1.24 8.80 -7.17
CA MET A 597 2.50 8.06 -7.17
C MET A 597 2.59 7.17 -8.41
N LYS A 598 1.51 6.46 -8.78
CA LYS A 598 1.51 5.55 -9.94
C LYS A 598 1.81 6.27 -11.26
N VAL A 599 1.26 7.48 -11.45
CA VAL A 599 1.51 8.26 -12.67
C VAL A 599 2.87 8.96 -12.67
N SER A 600 3.33 9.48 -11.53
CA SER A 600 4.61 10.21 -11.46
C SER A 600 5.80 9.29 -11.26
N GLN A 601 5.61 8.11 -10.66
CA GLN A 601 6.64 7.18 -10.19
C GLN A 601 7.57 7.77 -9.10
N HIS A 602 7.23 8.93 -8.53
CA HIS A 602 7.99 9.56 -7.44
C HIS A 602 7.42 9.16 -6.08
N ARG A 603 8.27 8.58 -5.22
CA ARG A 603 7.86 8.07 -3.90
C ARG A 603 7.43 9.19 -2.93
N ILE A 604 7.85 10.45 -3.15
CA ILE A 604 7.35 11.62 -2.38
C ILE A 604 5.83 11.79 -2.50
N HIS A 605 5.23 11.35 -3.60
CA HIS A 605 3.79 11.41 -3.85
C HIS A 605 3.03 10.16 -3.35
N SER A 606 3.67 9.29 -2.57
CA SER A 606 2.99 8.19 -1.88
C SER A 606 2.51 8.61 -0.47
N PRO A 607 1.51 7.94 0.11
CA PRO A 607 1.19 8.05 1.54
C PRO A 607 2.40 7.89 2.46
N LYS A 608 3.29 6.92 2.21
CA LYS A 608 4.54 6.73 2.98
C LYS A 608 5.42 7.97 2.89
N GLY A 609 5.74 8.42 1.68
CA GLY A 609 6.56 9.63 1.46
C GLY A 609 5.97 10.86 2.13
N ARG A 610 4.66 11.12 1.95
CA ARG A 610 3.96 12.25 2.59
C ARG A 610 4.01 12.20 4.11
N ALA A 611 3.79 11.03 4.70
CA ALA A 611 3.87 10.84 6.14
C ALA A 611 5.29 11.08 6.65
N THR A 612 6.31 10.55 5.97
CA THR A 612 7.73 10.76 6.31
C THR A 612 8.11 12.23 6.27
N LEU A 613 7.71 12.97 5.22
CA LEU A 613 8.05 14.39 5.10
C LEU A 613 7.35 15.25 6.15
N VAL A 614 6.08 14.97 6.45
CA VAL A 614 5.35 15.69 7.51
C VAL A 614 5.93 15.38 8.87
N ARG A 615 6.29 14.13 9.15
CA ARG A 615 6.97 13.73 10.39
C ARG A 615 8.27 14.49 10.59
N GLU A 616 9.12 14.54 9.56
CA GLU A 616 10.37 15.29 9.62
C GLU A 616 10.14 16.80 9.75
N TRP A 617 9.12 17.33 9.06
CA TRP A 617 8.73 18.73 9.16
C TRP A 617 8.28 19.09 10.58
N LEU A 618 7.49 18.24 11.24
CA LEU A 618 7.09 18.42 12.63
C LEU A 618 8.31 18.39 13.55
N ARG A 619 9.25 17.46 13.34
CA ARG A 619 10.51 17.36 14.09
C ARG A 619 11.29 18.67 14.03
N LEU A 620 11.57 19.15 12.82
CA LEU A 620 12.33 20.38 12.58
C LEU A 620 11.61 21.63 13.11
N LEU A 621 10.28 21.69 13.03
CA LEU A 621 9.51 22.78 13.64
C LEU A 621 9.64 22.78 15.17
N THR A 622 9.53 21.61 15.79
CA THR A 622 9.60 21.47 17.25
C THR A 622 11.01 21.74 17.78
N GLU A 623 12.04 21.39 17.01
CA GLU A 623 13.44 21.71 17.29
C GLU A 623 13.69 23.23 17.31
N GLN A 624 12.93 24.01 16.53
CA GLN A 624 12.94 25.48 16.59
C GLN A 624 12.02 26.07 17.68
N GLY A 625 11.49 25.24 18.60
CA GLY A 625 10.64 25.69 19.70
C GLY A 625 9.19 26.03 19.31
N MET A 626 8.73 25.62 18.12
CA MET A 626 7.37 25.90 17.64
C MET A 626 6.44 24.72 17.91
N ASP A 627 5.28 24.98 18.52
CA ASP A 627 4.19 24.00 18.63
C ASP A 627 3.18 24.19 17.49
N PRO A 628 3.08 23.24 16.53
CA PRO A 628 2.14 23.32 15.42
C PRO A 628 0.67 23.42 15.84
N LYS A 629 0.28 22.81 16.97
CA LYS A 629 -1.10 22.83 17.46
C LYS A 629 -1.47 24.22 17.99
N LEU A 630 -0.58 24.86 18.74
CA LEU A 630 -0.78 26.25 19.19
C LEU A 630 -0.81 27.20 18.00
N LEU A 631 0.01 26.97 16.98
CA LEU A 631 -0.01 27.74 15.75
C LEU A 631 -1.35 27.61 15.01
N GLU A 632 -1.92 26.41 14.91
CA GLU A 632 -3.24 26.20 14.31
C GLU A 632 -4.33 26.96 15.05
N GLN A 633 -4.37 26.86 16.38
CA GLN A 633 -5.33 27.60 17.21
C GLN A 633 -5.18 29.12 17.07
N GLY A 634 -3.94 29.60 16.96
CA GLY A 634 -3.65 31.02 16.72
C GLY A 634 -4.14 31.53 15.36
N LEU A 635 -4.29 30.66 14.34
CA LEU A 635 -4.83 31.07 13.03
C LEU A 635 -6.30 31.49 13.10
N ASP A 636 -7.08 30.90 14.01
CA ASP A 636 -8.49 31.24 14.18
C ASP A 636 -8.69 32.66 14.75
N GLN A 637 -7.72 33.12 15.54
CA GLN A 637 -7.74 34.41 16.23
C GLN A 637 -7.04 35.52 15.44
N ALA A 638 -6.22 35.15 14.44
CA ALA A 638 -5.43 36.09 13.66
C ALA A 638 -6.31 36.93 12.72
N ARG A 639 -6.40 38.25 12.98
CA ARG A 639 -7.01 39.20 12.06
C ARG A 639 -6.07 39.52 10.89
N PRO A 640 -6.60 39.72 9.67
CA PRO A 640 -5.78 40.20 8.55
C PRO A 640 -5.11 41.53 8.92
N SER A 641 -3.79 41.63 8.74
CA SER A 641 -3.03 42.86 8.98
C SER A 641 -2.18 43.21 7.77
N LEU A 642 -2.02 44.50 7.48
CA LEU A 642 -1.19 44.99 6.38
C LEU A 642 0.26 44.50 6.51
N ARG A 643 0.80 44.56 7.73
CA ARG A 643 2.13 44.04 8.06
C ARG A 643 2.27 42.55 7.73
N GLY A 644 1.29 41.72 8.11
CA GLY A 644 1.29 40.30 7.79
C GLY A 644 1.23 40.03 6.27
N LEU A 645 0.52 40.85 5.51
CA LEU A 645 0.50 40.74 4.04
C LEU A 645 1.86 41.09 3.42
N ILE A 646 2.49 42.19 3.89
CA ILE A 646 3.82 42.60 3.44
C ILE A 646 4.85 41.49 3.74
N ASP A 647 4.83 40.94 4.95
CA ASP A 647 5.74 39.86 5.35
C ASP A 647 5.57 38.61 4.48
N LYS A 648 4.32 38.15 4.26
CA LYS A 648 4.06 37.00 3.37
C LYS A 648 4.52 37.25 1.95
N THR A 649 4.35 38.47 1.45
CA THR A 649 4.78 38.84 0.09
C THR A 649 6.30 38.78 -0.03
N ARG A 650 7.02 39.32 0.96
CA ARG A 650 8.48 39.22 1.06
C ARG A 650 8.95 37.76 1.10
N TYR A 651 8.37 36.93 1.96
CA TYR A 651 8.75 35.52 2.08
C TYR A 651 8.48 34.72 0.81
N SER A 652 7.34 34.93 0.15
CA SER A 652 7.04 34.31 -1.14
C SER A 652 8.01 34.72 -2.23
N TRP A 653 8.46 35.97 -2.23
CA TRP A 653 9.43 36.47 -3.20
C TRP A 653 10.85 35.93 -2.95
N GLN A 654 11.26 35.80 -1.67
CA GLN A 654 12.52 35.15 -1.31
C GLN A 654 12.55 33.67 -1.73
N ALA A 655 11.46 32.95 -1.49
CA ALA A 655 11.31 31.57 -1.97
C ALA A 655 11.41 31.46 -3.49
N TRP A 656 10.79 32.39 -4.23
CA TRP A 656 10.90 32.45 -5.68
C TRP A 656 12.33 32.72 -6.18
N ARG A 657 13.14 33.45 -5.40
CA ARG A 657 14.58 33.66 -5.66
C ARG A 657 15.48 32.47 -5.32
N GLY A 658 14.91 31.36 -4.83
CA GLY A 658 15.66 30.14 -4.52
C GLY A 658 16.12 30.04 -3.06
N GLU A 659 15.58 30.84 -2.14
CA GLU A 659 15.85 30.64 -0.72
C GLU A 659 15.29 29.29 -0.24
N TYR A 660 16.17 28.39 0.19
CA TYR A 660 15.78 27.05 0.62
C TYR A 660 14.93 27.06 1.91
N ASP A 661 13.82 26.34 1.88
CA ASP A 661 12.99 25.99 3.01
C ASP A 661 12.41 24.59 2.80
N PHE A 662 12.67 23.67 3.73
CA PHE A 662 12.16 22.29 3.66
C PHE A 662 10.61 22.24 3.54
N SER A 663 9.91 23.25 4.06
CA SER A 663 8.45 23.38 3.91
C SER A 663 8.00 23.40 2.44
N HIS A 664 8.86 23.80 1.50
CA HIS A 664 8.54 23.75 0.06
C HIS A 664 8.52 22.31 -0.49
N GLU A 665 9.43 21.45 -0.05
CA GLU A 665 9.46 20.04 -0.44
C GLU A 665 8.25 19.29 0.13
N VAL A 666 7.88 19.58 1.39
CA VAL A 666 6.64 19.04 1.99
C VAL A 666 5.41 19.50 1.21
N LYS A 667 5.36 20.78 0.81
CA LYS A 667 4.27 21.34 0.00
C LYS A 667 4.18 20.70 -1.37
N GLU A 668 5.29 20.36 -2.01
CA GLU A 668 5.32 19.63 -3.28
C GLU A 668 4.66 18.25 -3.11
N ALA A 669 5.10 17.47 -2.11
CA ALA A 669 4.52 16.16 -1.83
C ALA A 669 3.01 16.23 -1.54
N MET A 670 2.56 17.23 -0.76
CA MET A 670 1.15 17.48 -0.47
C MET A 670 0.36 17.92 -1.70
N SER A 671 0.95 18.67 -2.61
CA SER A 671 0.28 19.21 -3.80
C SER A 671 -0.16 18.13 -4.77
N GLY A 672 0.53 17.00 -4.82
CA GLY A 672 0.14 15.83 -5.62
C GLY A 672 -0.97 14.97 -4.99
N CYS A 673 -1.46 15.27 -3.78
CA CYS A 673 -2.54 14.50 -3.16
C CYS A 673 -3.90 14.92 -3.72
N LEU A 674 -4.68 13.94 -4.20
CA LEU A 674 -6.03 14.11 -4.76
C LEU A 674 -7.13 14.22 -3.68
N ALA A 675 -6.78 14.05 -2.39
CA ALA A 675 -7.74 14.06 -1.28
C ALA A 675 -8.87 13.01 -1.35
N CYS A 676 -8.64 11.86 -2.00
CA CYS A 676 -9.64 10.79 -2.16
C CYS A 676 -9.90 9.94 -0.89
N LYS A 677 -9.06 10.09 0.15
CA LYS A 677 -9.05 9.31 1.41
C LYS A 677 -8.87 7.78 1.29
N ALA A 678 -8.56 7.23 0.12
CA ALA A 678 -8.27 5.81 -0.06
C ALA A 678 -7.18 5.27 0.90
N CYS A 679 -6.19 6.09 1.26
CA CYS A 679 -5.15 5.71 2.23
C CYS A 679 -5.63 5.52 3.67
N SER A 680 -6.71 6.18 4.08
CA SER A 680 -7.27 6.05 5.43
C SER A 680 -8.01 4.72 5.62
N THR A 681 -8.44 4.07 4.54
CA THR A 681 -9.21 2.82 4.59
C THR A 681 -8.44 1.61 4.04
N GLN A 682 -7.69 1.77 2.95
CA GLN A 682 -6.96 0.67 2.32
C GLN A 682 -5.59 0.41 2.93
N CYS A 683 -4.96 1.41 3.55
CA CYS A 683 -3.73 1.17 4.30
C CYS A 683 -4.09 0.41 5.58
N PRO A 684 -3.41 -0.69 5.92
CA PRO A 684 -3.68 -1.42 7.15
C PRO A 684 -3.45 -0.57 8.41
N ILE A 685 -2.63 0.48 8.30
CA ILE A 685 -2.31 1.43 9.38
C ILE A 685 -3.21 2.68 9.34
N LYS A 686 -4.16 2.75 8.41
CA LYS A 686 -5.20 3.80 8.32
C LYS A 686 -4.65 5.24 8.31
N ILE A 687 -3.57 5.47 7.57
CA ILE A 687 -2.93 6.79 7.40
C ILE A 687 -3.91 7.75 6.69
N ASP A 688 -4.22 8.89 7.32
CA ASP A 688 -5.08 9.94 6.74
C ASP A 688 -4.24 11.10 6.17
N VAL A 689 -3.77 10.91 4.93
CA VAL A 689 -3.05 11.98 4.19
C VAL A 689 -3.90 13.24 4.02
N PRO A 690 -5.17 13.17 3.57
CA PRO A 690 -5.96 14.38 3.34
C PRO A 690 -6.11 15.27 4.59
N SER A 691 -6.23 14.69 5.78
CA SER A 691 -6.34 15.41 7.05
C SER A 691 -5.05 16.15 7.41
N PHE A 692 -3.90 15.47 7.50
CA PHE A 692 -2.66 16.18 7.84
C PHE A 692 -2.21 17.14 6.74
N ARG A 693 -2.61 16.89 5.48
CA ARG A 693 -2.37 17.80 4.36
C ARG A 693 -3.13 19.12 4.52
N SER A 694 -4.42 19.09 4.85
CA SER A 694 -5.22 20.32 4.98
C SER A 694 -4.67 21.22 6.10
N ARG A 695 -4.23 20.58 7.18
CA ARG A 695 -3.52 21.19 8.32
C ARG A 695 -2.18 21.79 7.95
N PHE A 696 -1.34 21.02 7.26
CA PHE A 696 -0.08 21.52 6.71
C PHE A 696 -0.31 22.75 5.82
N LEU A 697 -1.29 22.72 4.91
CA LEU A 697 -1.58 23.86 4.02
C LEU A 697 -2.07 25.11 4.78
N ALA A 698 -2.85 24.93 5.86
CA ALA A 698 -3.26 26.02 6.73
C ALA A 698 -2.04 26.70 7.37
N LEU A 699 -1.11 25.89 7.92
CA LEU A 699 0.14 26.36 8.53
C LEU A 699 1.12 26.95 7.53
N TYR A 700 1.31 26.33 6.37
CA TYR A 700 2.18 26.80 5.29
C TYR A 700 1.80 28.21 4.82
N HIS A 701 0.50 28.46 4.64
CA HIS A 701 -0.02 29.78 4.24
C HIS A 701 -0.11 30.80 5.38
N SER A 702 0.31 30.44 6.60
CA SER A 702 0.62 31.40 7.65
C SER A 702 1.88 32.21 7.34
N ARG A 703 2.82 31.64 6.56
CA ARG A 703 4.08 32.26 6.14
C ARG A 703 4.08 32.69 4.68
N TYR A 704 3.52 31.89 3.78
CA TYR A 704 3.56 32.17 2.33
C TYR A 704 2.23 32.67 1.79
N LEU A 705 2.29 33.52 0.75
CA LEU A 705 1.09 33.93 0.01
C LEU A 705 0.32 32.73 -0.51
N ARG A 706 -1.00 32.82 -0.39
CA ARG A 706 -1.93 31.82 -0.90
C ARG A 706 -2.37 32.18 -2.32
N PRO A 707 -2.30 31.26 -3.28
CA PRO A 707 -2.73 31.52 -4.66
C PRO A 707 -4.21 31.93 -4.74
N LEU A 708 -4.54 32.86 -5.64
CA LEU A 708 -5.92 33.32 -5.86
C LEU A 708 -6.88 32.17 -6.17
N ARG A 709 -6.44 31.16 -6.94
CA ARG A 709 -7.24 29.98 -7.25
C ARG A 709 -7.75 29.25 -6.01
N ASP A 710 -6.97 29.21 -4.93
CA ASP A 710 -7.38 28.49 -3.72
C ASP A 710 -8.51 29.24 -3.02
N HIS A 711 -8.49 30.59 -3.09
CA HIS A 711 -9.61 31.41 -2.61
C HIS A 711 -10.86 31.24 -3.49
N ILE A 712 -10.73 31.17 -4.81
CA ILE A 712 -11.84 30.92 -5.72
C ILE A 712 -12.47 29.56 -5.42
N VAL A 713 -11.65 28.50 -5.37
CA VAL A 713 -12.11 27.13 -5.08
C VAL A 713 -12.76 27.04 -3.69
N ALA A 714 -12.18 27.64 -2.66
CA ALA A 714 -12.75 27.62 -1.31
C ALA A 714 -14.05 28.46 -1.16
N ASN A 715 -14.41 29.26 -2.16
CA ASN A 715 -15.66 30.03 -2.21
C ASN A 715 -16.64 29.51 -3.26
N VAL A 716 -16.30 28.44 -4.00
CA VAL A 716 -17.14 27.94 -5.11
C VAL A 716 -18.56 27.64 -4.66
N GLU A 717 -18.72 27.04 -3.48
CA GLU A 717 -20.03 26.66 -2.93
C GLU A 717 -20.89 27.86 -2.54
N SER A 718 -20.28 29.04 -2.36
CA SER A 718 -20.99 30.29 -2.08
C SER A 718 -21.23 31.13 -3.35
N SER A 719 -20.33 31.07 -4.34
CA SER A 719 -20.45 31.83 -5.59
C SER A 719 -21.32 31.14 -6.63
N THR A 720 -21.26 29.81 -6.75
CA THR A 720 -22.00 29.04 -7.76
C THR A 720 -23.52 29.25 -7.70
N PRO A 721 -24.19 29.26 -6.52
CA PRO A 721 -25.61 29.57 -6.43
C PRO A 721 -25.99 30.95 -6.99
N LEU A 722 -25.12 31.95 -6.83
CA LEU A 722 -25.33 33.30 -7.36
C LEU A 722 -25.16 33.31 -8.88
N MET A 723 -24.12 32.65 -9.39
CA MET A 723 -23.88 32.52 -10.83
C MET A 723 -25.01 31.76 -11.53
N ALA A 724 -25.57 30.73 -10.87
CA ALA A 724 -26.68 29.92 -11.38
C ALA A 724 -28.00 30.68 -11.54
N LYS A 725 -28.13 31.93 -11.06
CA LYS A 725 -29.28 32.79 -11.34
C LYS A 725 -29.33 33.28 -12.79
N VAL A 726 -28.16 33.40 -13.44
CA VAL A 726 -28.02 33.85 -14.84
C VAL A 726 -27.05 32.92 -15.60
N PRO A 727 -27.34 31.60 -15.67
CA PRO A 727 -26.38 30.60 -16.10
C PRO A 727 -25.98 30.76 -17.57
N GLN A 728 -26.89 31.24 -18.43
CA GLN A 728 -26.61 31.46 -19.87
C GLN A 728 -25.52 32.51 -20.08
N VAL A 729 -25.50 33.59 -19.28
CA VAL A 729 -24.49 34.64 -19.35
C VAL A 729 -23.12 34.09 -18.96
N PHE A 730 -23.03 33.44 -17.79
CA PHE A 730 -21.78 32.84 -17.33
C PHE A 730 -21.29 31.75 -18.28
N ASN A 731 -22.18 30.86 -18.76
CA ASN A 731 -21.83 29.82 -19.72
C ASN A 731 -21.38 30.40 -21.06
N PHE A 732 -21.95 31.51 -21.52
CA PHE A 732 -21.49 32.20 -22.73
C PHE A 732 -20.03 32.60 -22.59
N PHE A 733 -19.63 33.22 -21.48
CA PHE A 733 -18.23 33.61 -21.22
C PHE A 733 -17.33 32.40 -21.00
N LEU A 734 -17.73 31.42 -20.16
CA LEU A 734 -16.91 30.24 -19.85
C LEU A 734 -16.62 29.35 -21.08
N LYS A 735 -17.49 29.38 -22.09
CA LYS A 735 -17.28 28.69 -23.37
C LYS A 735 -16.26 29.38 -24.28
N GLN A 736 -15.98 30.66 -24.08
CA GLN A 736 -15.11 31.39 -25.01
C GLN A 736 -13.65 30.95 -24.85
N PRO A 737 -12.93 30.59 -25.94
CA PRO A 737 -11.54 30.16 -25.87
C PRO A 737 -10.60 31.20 -25.23
N TRP A 738 -10.87 32.49 -25.43
CA TRP A 738 -10.07 33.57 -24.84
C TRP A 738 -10.25 33.66 -23.32
N VAL A 739 -11.45 33.41 -22.78
CA VAL A 739 -11.70 33.35 -21.32
C VAL A 739 -10.97 32.16 -20.71
N GLN A 740 -11.01 31.00 -21.37
CA GLN A 740 -10.28 29.82 -20.92
C GLN A 740 -8.77 30.06 -20.90
N LYS A 741 -8.21 30.69 -21.95
CA LYS A 741 -6.80 31.11 -21.97
C LYS A 741 -6.47 32.09 -20.84
N ILE A 742 -7.30 33.11 -20.61
CA ILE A 742 -7.09 34.05 -19.49
C ILE A 742 -7.12 33.31 -18.15
N SER A 743 -8.12 32.46 -17.90
CA SER A 743 -8.21 31.65 -16.68
C SER A 743 -6.97 30.76 -16.49
N GLN A 744 -6.50 30.13 -17.57
CA GLN A 744 -5.33 29.27 -17.55
C GLN A 744 -4.05 30.05 -17.19
N HIS A 745 -3.87 31.27 -17.67
CA HIS A 745 -2.66 32.07 -17.42
C HIS A 745 -2.70 32.88 -16.12
N THR A 746 -3.87 33.35 -15.70
CA THR A 746 -4.00 34.23 -14.52
C THR A 746 -4.36 33.45 -13.25
N ILE A 747 -5.36 32.58 -13.32
CA ILE A 747 -5.86 31.80 -12.17
C ILE A 747 -5.16 30.43 -12.12
N GLY A 748 -4.73 29.90 -13.26
CA GLY A 748 -4.13 28.57 -13.36
C GLY A 748 -5.16 27.43 -13.35
N MET A 749 -6.38 27.71 -13.83
CA MET A 749 -7.48 26.75 -13.93
C MET A 749 -7.91 26.55 -15.38
N VAL A 750 -8.20 25.32 -15.77
CA VAL A 750 -8.66 24.91 -17.11
C VAL A 750 -9.98 24.17 -17.05
N ASP A 751 -10.66 24.10 -18.19
CA ASP A 751 -11.88 23.32 -18.39
C ASP A 751 -12.92 23.57 -17.29
N LEU A 752 -13.14 24.85 -16.94
CA LEU A 752 -14.06 25.23 -15.87
C LEU A 752 -15.47 24.66 -16.16
N PRO A 753 -16.09 23.97 -15.18
CA PRO A 753 -17.36 23.30 -15.41
C PRO A 753 -18.46 24.33 -15.72
N LEU A 754 -19.23 24.05 -16.76
CA LEU A 754 -20.39 24.87 -17.13
C LEU A 754 -21.52 24.68 -16.12
N LEU A 755 -22.33 25.72 -15.93
CA LEU A 755 -23.54 25.66 -15.12
C LEU A 755 -24.63 24.91 -15.91
N SER A 756 -25.47 24.16 -15.20
CA SER A 756 -26.60 23.48 -15.82
C SER A 756 -27.60 24.47 -16.41
N TYR A 757 -28.03 24.19 -17.64
CA TYR A 757 -29.15 24.86 -18.28
C TYR A 757 -29.98 23.81 -19.03
N PRO A 758 -31.29 23.68 -18.75
CA PRO A 758 -32.08 24.41 -17.75
C PRO A 758 -31.59 24.16 -16.30
N THR A 759 -31.77 25.15 -15.40
CA THR A 759 -31.37 25.04 -13.99
C THR A 759 -32.26 24.07 -13.22
N LEU A 760 -31.82 23.59 -12.04
CA LEU A 760 -32.65 22.73 -11.19
C LEU A 760 -34.00 23.39 -10.84
N GLN A 761 -33.99 24.68 -10.52
CA GLN A 761 -35.20 25.44 -10.21
C GLN A 761 -36.15 25.52 -11.42
N GLN A 762 -35.61 25.64 -12.64
CA GLN A 762 -36.41 25.62 -13.87
C GLN A 762 -36.98 24.21 -14.15
N GLN A 763 -36.17 23.16 -13.95
CA GLN A 763 -36.60 21.78 -14.16
C GLN A 763 -37.67 21.32 -13.16
N LEU A 764 -37.67 21.87 -11.95
CA LEU A 764 -38.65 21.60 -10.89
C LEU A 764 -39.67 22.73 -10.72
N SER A 765 -39.80 23.62 -11.71
CA SER A 765 -40.72 24.76 -11.64
C SER A 765 -42.16 24.26 -11.49
N GLY A 766 -42.85 24.74 -10.44
CA GLY A 766 -44.22 24.31 -10.11
C GLY A 766 -44.33 22.96 -9.40
N HIS A 767 -43.24 22.20 -9.28
CA HIS A 767 -43.21 20.90 -8.61
C HIS A 767 -43.27 21.05 -7.08
N TYR A 768 -44.09 20.25 -6.39
CA TYR A 768 -44.25 20.38 -4.92
C TYR A 768 -42.93 20.14 -4.18
N ALA A 769 -42.11 19.19 -4.65
CA ALA A 769 -40.79 18.89 -4.09
C ALA A 769 -39.90 20.14 -3.90
N ALA A 770 -40.02 21.16 -4.76
CA ALA A 770 -39.26 22.40 -4.67
C ALA A 770 -40.00 23.55 -3.93
N ARG A 771 -41.27 23.35 -3.55
CA ARG A 771 -42.12 24.34 -2.86
C ARG A 771 -42.36 24.02 -1.39
N THR A 772 -42.27 22.76 -0.99
CA THR A 772 -42.49 22.33 0.39
C THR A 772 -41.48 22.99 1.34
N THR A 773 -41.97 23.72 2.33
CA THR A 773 -41.10 24.38 3.32
C THR A 773 -40.80 23.47 4.51
N LEU A 774 -39.78 23.84 5.27
CA LEU A 774 -39.35 23.08 6.44
C LEU A 774 -40.42 23.10 7.54
N GLU A 775 -41.13 24.21 7.69
CA GLU A 775 -42.25 24.38 8.61
C GLU A 775 -43.43 23.46 8.24
N GLN A 776 -43.67 23.26 6.93
CA GLN A 776 -44.70 22.33 6.46
C GLN A 776 -44.31 20.86 6.72
N LEU A 777 -43.02 20.52 6.67
CA LEU A 777 -42.55 19.18 7.04
C LEU A 777 -42.69 18.93 8.55
N GLU A 778 -42.47 19.96 9.37
CA GLU A 778 -42.63 19.88 10.83
C GLU A 778 -44.07 19.57 11.25
N THR A 779 -45.08 20.00 10.47
CA THR A 779 -46.50 19.73 10.75
C THR A 779 -47.01 18.38 10.27
N LEU A 780 -46.23 17.63 9.47
CA LEU A 780 -46.64 16.31 8.98
C LEU A 780 -46.79 15.29 10.13
N SER A 781 -47.83 14.46 10.04
CA SER A 781 -48.02 13.31 10.93
C SER A 781 -46.95 12.23 10.72
N GLN A 782 -46.74 11.36 11.71
CA GLN A 782 -45.72 10.29 11.60
C GLN A 782 -45.96 9.35 10.39
N SER A 783 -47.23 9.07 10.06
CA SER A 783 -47.56 8.26 8.87
C SER A 783 -47.20 8.96 7.57
N GLN A 784 -47.48 10.27 7.47
CA GLN A 784 -47.11 11.05 6.29
C GLN A 784 -45.60 11.14 6.14
N ARG A 785 -44.87 11.36 7.25
CA ARG A 785 -43.40 11.43 7.24
C ARG A 785 -42.74 10.17 6.68
N LYS A 786 -43.31 8.98 6.90
CA LYS A 786 -42.80 7.72 6.34
C LYS A 786 -42.87 7.65 4.81
N GLN A 787 -43.79 8.39 4.18
CA GLN A 787 -43.94 8.45 2.73
C GLN A 787 -43.02 9.49 2.08
N HIS A 788 -42.26 10.28 2.86
CA HIS A 788 -41.42 11.35 2.35
C HIS A 788 -39.95 10.97 2.32
N VAL A 789 -39.20 11.59 1.41
CA VAL A 789 -37.74 11.47 1.32
C VAL A 789 -37.15 12.85 1.10
N LEU A 790 -36.14 13.21 1.89
CA LEU A 790 -35.51 14.52 1.84
C LEU A 790 -34.24 14.46 0.99
N ILE A 791 -34.21 15.21 -0.11
CA ILE A 791 -33.06 15.29 -1.00
C ILE A 791 -32.13 16.39 -0.51
N VAL A 792 -30.95 16.00 -0.04
CA VAL A 792 -29.89 16.93 0.39
C VAL A 792 -29.12 17.40 -0.84
N GLN A 793 -29.20 18.70 -1.12
CA GLN A 793 -28.50 19.31 -2.24
C GLN A 793 -26.98 19.37 -2.04
N ASP A 794 -26.24 19.28 -3.14
CA ASP A 794 -24.80 19.49 -3.17
C ASP A 794 -24.41 20.48 -4.28
N PRO A 795 -23.29 21.22 -4.13
CA PRO A 795 -22.96 22.33 -5.01
C PRO A 795 -22.63 21.91 -6.44
N PHE A 796 -22.27 20.64 -6.67
CA PHE A 796 -21.85 20.18 -7.99
C PHE A 796 -23.02 19.58 -8.75
N THR A 797 -23.77 18.67 -8.13
CA THR A 797 -24.94 18.08 -8.78
C THR A 797 -26.06 19.09 -8.95
N SER A 798 -26.37 19.94 -7.96
CA SER A 798 -27.48 20.91 -8.08
C SER A 798 -27.24 22.00 -9.13
N TYR A 799 -25.99 22.41 -9.39
CA TYR A 799 -25.68 23.57 -10.24
C TYR A 799 -24.90 23.26 -11.50
N HIS A 800 -24.18 22.14 -11.57
CA HIS A 800 -23.43 21.71 -12.75
C HIS A 800 -23.97 20.43 -13.41
N ASP A 801 -24.72 19.61 -12.67
CA ASP A 801 -25.35 18.37 -13.16
C ASP A 801 -26.83 18.25 -12.72
N ALA A 802 -27.57 19.36 -12.80
CA ALA A 802 -28.91 19.55 -12.21
C ALA A 802 -29.92 18.47 -12.64
N LYS A 803 -29.72 17.91 -13.84
CA LYS A 803 -30.55 16.84 -14.38
C LYS A 803 -30.53 15.60 -13.49
N VAL A 804 -29.40 15.24 -12.87
CA VAL A 804 -29.33 14.08 -11.98
C VAL A 804 -30.22 14.26 -10.75
N VAL A 805 -30.27 15.47 -10.19
CA VAL A 805 -31.14 15.78 -9.04
C VAL A 805 -32.61 15.74 -9.45
N ALA A 806 -32.97 16.31 -10.60
CA ALA A 806 -34.33 16.27 -11.12
C ALA A 806 -34.78 14.84 -11.46
N ASP A 807 -33.89 14.02 -12.03
CA ASP A 807 -34.15 12.61 -12.31
C ASP A 807 -34.29 11.81 -10.99
N PHE A 808 -33.60 12.19 -9.91
CA PHE A 808 -33.78 11.56 -8.61
C PHE A 808 -35.14 11.89 -7.97
N VAL A 809 -35.63 13.12 -8.12
CA VAL A 809 -37.02 13.47 -7.74
C VAL A 809 -38.00 12.55 -8.45
N ARG A 810 -37.89 12.41 -9.78
CA ARG A 810 -38.77 11.55 -10.58
C ARG A 810 -38.67 10.08 -10.20
N LEU A 811 -37.46 9.58 -9.94
CA LEU A 811 -37.25 8.21 -9.51
C LEU A 811 -37.94 7.95 -8.16
N THR A 812 -37.84 8.90 -7.23
CA THR A 812 -38.47 8.79 -5.90
C THR A 812 -40.00 8.70 -6.02
N GLU A 813 -40.60 9.52 -6.89
CA GLU A 813 -42.05 9.47 -7.17
C GLU A 813 -42.47 8.17 -7.82
N LYS A 814 -41.66 7.68 -8.77
CA LYS A 814 -41.89 6.42 -9.45
C LYS A 814 -41.87 5.22 -8.50
N LEU A 815 -41.10 5.33 -7.41
CA LEU A 815 -41.05 4.35 -6.33
C LEU A 815 -42.16 4.55 -5.28
N GLY A 816 -43.08 5.49 -5.48
CA GLY A 816 -44.24 5.72 -4.59
C GLY A 816 -43.96 6.64 -3.39
N TYR A 817 -42.80 7.28 -3.34
CA TYR A 817 -42.42 8.20 -2.27
C TYR A 817 -42.56 9.67 -2.69
N GLN A 818 -42.75 10.56 -1.73
CA GLN A 818 -42.86 12.01 -1.95
C GLN A 818 -41.49 12.69 -1.73
N PRO A 819 -40.71 12.99 -2.79
CA PRO A 819 -39.47 13.75 -2.65
C PRO A 819 -39.70 15.18 -2.18
N VAL A 820 -38.82 15.65 -1.30
CA VAL A 820 -38.72 17.07 -0.91
C VAL A 820 -37.28 17.53 -1.01
N LEU A 821 -37.05 18.57 -1.81
CA LEU A 821 -35.73 19.15 -2.02
C LEU A 821 -35.41 20.11 -0.88
N LEU A 822 -34.40 19.79 -0.07
CA LEU A 822 -33.99 20.67 1.03
C LEU A 822 -33.30 21.93 0.51
N PRO A 823 -33.38 23.07 1.22
CA PRO A 823 -32.60 24.25 0.90
C PRO A 823 -31.11 23.95 0.76
N PHE A 824 -30.46 24.56 -0.24
CA PHE A 824 -29.03 24.42 -0.44
C PHE A 824 -28.25 25.00 0.75
N SER A 825 -27.40 24.19 1.37
CA SER A 825 -26.42 24.61 2.37
C SER A 825 -25.02 24.19 1.93
N PRO A 826 -24.01 25.09 1.94
CA PRO A 826 -22.64 24.73 1.61
C PRO A 826 -22.11 23.57 2.47
N ASN A 827 -21.44 22.61 1.84
CA ASN A 827 -20.81 21.47 2.49
C ASN A 827 -19.44 21.83 3.07
N GLY A 828 -18.67 22.68 2.38
CA GLY A 828 -17.33 23.12 2.81
C GLY A 828 -16.19 22.19 2.41
N LYS A 829 -16.43 21.10 1.66
CA LYS A 829 -15.37 20.17 1.20
C LYS A 829 -14.24 20.90 0.50
N ALA A 830 -14.55 21.87 -0.37
CA ALA A 830 -13.53 22.65 -1.10
C ALA A 830 -12.65 23.48 -0.14
N GLN A 831 -13.23 23.98 0.95
CA GLN A 831 -12.50 24.72 2.00
C GLN A 831 -11.54 23.79 2.75
N HIS A 832 -12.00 22.59 3.14
CA HIS A 832 -11.16 21.60 3.80
C HIS A 832 -9.99 21.15 2.90
N VAL A 833 -10.26 20.77 1.64
CA VAL A 833 -9.24 20.32 0.70
C VAL A 833 -8.18 21.39 0.43
N LYS A 834 -8.53 22.68 0.49
CA LYS A 834 -7.57 23.77 0.34
C LYS A 834 -6.94 24.20 1.67
N GLY A 835 -7.32 23.65 2.82
CA GLY A 835 -6.75 24.01 4.12
C GLY A 835 -7.24 25.35 4.66
N PHE A 836 -8.49 25.75 4.36
CA PHE A 836 -9.19 26.85 5.03
C PHE A 836 -9.97 26.34 6.24
N LEU A 837 -9.26 25.75 7.21
CA LEU A 837 -9.87 24.98 8.30
C LEU A 837 -10.81 25.79 9.19
N THR A 838 -10.46 27.02 9.54
CA THR A 838 -11.35 27.93 10.30
C THR A 838 -12.67 28.18 9.58
N LYS A 839 -12.62 28.38 8.25
CA LYS A 839 -13.81 28.62 7.44
C LYS A 839 -14.64 27.35 7.33
N PHE A 840 -13.96 26.22 7.10
CA PHE A 840 -14.58 24.90 7.05
C PHE A 840 -15.32 24.58 8.35
N ALA A 841 -14.71 24.80 9.51
CA ALA A 841 -15.35 24.58 10.81
C ALA A 841 -16.66 25.37 10.96
N LYS A 842 -16.66 26.66 10.58
CA LYS A 842 -17.87 27.50 10.61
C LYS A 842 -18.95 27.04 9.63
N THR A 843 -18.56 26.67 8.41
CA THR A 843 -19.49 26.12 7.41
C THR A 843 -20.08 24.79 7.88
N ALA A 844 -19.23 23.90 8.41
CA ALA A 844 -19.63 22.60 8.93
C ALA A 844 -20.58 22.74 10.12
N GLU A 845 -20.31 23.63 11.06
CA GLU A 845 -21.17 23.88 12.23
C GLU A 845 -22.56 24.39 11.81
N LYS A 846 -22.63 25.32 10.85
CA LYS A 846 -23.89 25.82 10.30
C LYS A 846 -24.70 24.72 9.62
N THR A 847 -24.05 23.94 8.74
CA THR A 847 -24.72 22.87 7.99
C THR A 847 -25.11 21.70 8.91
N ALA A 848 -24.26 21.33 9.87
CA ALA A 848 -24.58 20.33 10.88
C ALA A 848 -25.78 20.76 11.72
N SER A 849 -25.86 22.02 12.16
CA SER A 849 -27.00 22.53 12.91
C SER A 849 -28.30 22.43 12.11
N PHE A 850 -28.26 22.77 10.82
CA PHE A 850 -29.39 22.61 9.90
C PHE A 850 -29.81 21.14 9.75
N LEU A 851 -28.87 20.24 9.45
CA LEU A 851 -29.16 18.81 9.27
C LEU A 851 -29.64 18.13 10.56
N ASN A 852 -29.15 18.55 11.74
CA ASN A 852 -29.65 18.07 13.02
C ASN A 852 -31.09 18.52 13.30
N ARG A 853 -31.48 19.74 12.88
CA ARG A 853 -32.89 20.15 12.96
C ARG A 853 -33.77 19.25 12.10
N ILE A 854 -33.34 18.97 10.87
CA ILE A 854 -34.05 18.07 9.95
C ILE A 854 -34.13 16.64 10.51
N ALA A 855 -33.05 16.13 11.10
CA ALA A 855 -32.97 14.77 11.62
C ALA A 855 -34.07 14.47 12.67
N ARG A 856 -34.57 15.49 13.39
CA ARG A 856 -35.68 15.35 14.35
C ARG A 856 -37.00 14.94 13.71
N LEU A 857 -37.17 15.15 12.40
CA LEU A 857 -38.36 14.75 11.66
C LEU A 857 -38.41 13.24 11.43
N ASN A 858 -37.28 12.53 11.56
CA ASN A 858 -37.15 11.11 11.26
C ASN A 858 -37.59 10.74 9.83
N ILE A 859 -37.32 11.63 8.88
CA ILE A 859 -37.50 11.39 7.44
C ILE A 859 -36.11 11.08 6.84
N PRO A 860 -35.95 10.05 6.00
CA PRO A 860 -34.67 9.74 5.36
C PRO A 860 -34.10 10.94 4.59
N MET A 861 -32.85 11.29 4.87
CA MET A 861 -32.09 12.29 4.12
C MET A 861 -31.15 11.59 3.15
N VAL A 862 -31.23 11.93 1.86
CA VAL A 862 -30.46 11.27 0.80
C VAL A 862 -29.68 12.30 0.00
N GLY A 863 -28.37 12.07 -0.14
CA GLY A 863 -27.49 12.85 -1.01
C GLY A 863 -26.99 12.02 -2.19
N ILE A 864 -26.67 12.69 -3.30
CA ILE A 864 -26.33 12.05 -4.56
C ILE A 864 -24.83 11.83 -4.71
N ASP A 865 -24.00 12.87 -4.54
CA ASP A 865 -22.55 12.73 -4.76
C ASP A 865 -21.83 12.09 -3.55
N PRO A 866 -21.11 10.97 -3.74
CA PRO A 866 -20.43 10.28 -2.65
C PRO A 866 -19.38 11.11 -1.92
N ALA A 867 -18.62 11.97 -2.61
CA ALA A 867 -17.56 12.73 -1.97
C ALA A 867 -18.10 13.78 -0.98
N LEU A 868 -19.31 14.29 -1.24
CA LEU A 868 -19.97 15.30 -0.42
C LEU A 868 -20.74 14.67 0.75
N VAL A 869 -21.44 13.56 0.52
CA VAL A 869 -22.15 12.83 1.58
C VAL A 869 -21.16 12.27 2.62
N LEU A 870 -20.06 11.67 2.17
CA LEU A 870 -19.07 11.09 3.07
C LEU A 870 -18.31 12.16 3.87
N CYS A 871 -18.24 13.40 3.37
CA CYS A 871 -17.70 14.55 4.13
C CYS A 871 -18.46 14.78 5.46
N TYR A 872 -19.78 14.59 5.46
CA TYR A 872 -20.60 14.71 6.67
C TYR A 872 -20.33 13.63 7.72
N ARG A 873 -19.79 12.49 7.30
CA ARG A 873 -19.53 11.33 8.16
C ARG A 873 -18.13 11.36 8.77
N ASP A 874 -17.19 11.92 8.01
CA ASP A 874 -15.76 11.84 8.32
C ASP A 874 -15.19 13.20 8.74
N GLU A 875 -14.95 14.13 7.80
CA GLU A 875 -14.32 15.41 8.13
C GLU A 875 -15.14 16.30 9.10
N TYR A 876 -16.47 16.19 9.07
CA TYR A 876 -17.34 16.87 10.03
C TYR A 876 -17.15 16.33 11.45
N LYS A 877 -16.96 15.01 11.59
CA LYS A 877 -16.72 14.35 12.88
C LYS A 877 -15.36 14.78 13.43
N ASP A 878 -14.34 14.84 12.58
CA ASP A 878 -12.99 15.26 12.96
C ASP A 878 -12.94 16.71 13.45
N ILE A 879 -13.58 17.65 12.74
CA ILE A 879 -13.45 19.09 13.04
C ILE A 879 -14.41 19.57 14.13
N LEU A 880 -15.61 18.99 14.24
CA LEU A 880 -16.63 19.44 15.20
C LEU A 880 -16.68 18.59 16.47
N GLY A 881 -16.21 17.33 16.42
CA GLY A 881 -16.37 16.36 17.52
C GLY A 881 -17.84 16.19 17.89
N GLU A 882 -18.15 16.21 19.19
CA GLU A 882 -19.52 16.10 19.73
C GLU A 882 -20.48 17.17 19.17
N ARG A 883 -19.97 18.36 18.82
CA ARG A 883 -20.81 19.45 18.25
C ARG A 883 -21.38 19.11 16.88
N ARG A 884 -20.91 18.04 16.23
CA ARG A 884 -21.45 17.55 14.94
C ARG A 884 -22.91 17.11 15.08
N GLY A 885 -23.31 16.57 16.24
CA GLY A 885 -24.64 16.00 16.47
C GLY A 885 -24.91 14.67 15.73
N ASN A 886 -26.17 14.23 15.71
CA ASN A 886 -26.58 12.87 15.33
C ASN A 886 -27.47 12.82 14.08
N PHE A 887 -27.12 13.56 13.02
CA PHE A 887 -27.81 13.45 11.73
C PHE A 887 -27.20 12.34 10.84
N ASN A 888 -28.00 11.73 9.96
CA ASN A 888 -27.52 10.76 8.98
C ASN A 888 -28.00 11.12 7.56
N VAL A 889 -27.06 11.36 6.65
CA VAL A 889 -27.36 11.54 5.22
C VAL A 889 -26.89 10.27 4.50
N GLN A 890 -27.84 9.57 3.89
CA GLN A 890 -27.61 8.33 3.14
C GLN A 890 -27.20 8.65 1.70
N LEU A 891 -26.45 7.74 1.08
CA LEU A 891 -26.31 7.69 -0.36
C LEU A 891 -27.55 7.08 -1.00
N VAL A 892 -27.73 7.33 -2.30
CA VAL A 892 -28.88 6.82 -3.06
C VAL A 892 -29.02 5.31 -2.91
N HIS A 893 -27.94 4.54 -3.02
CA HIS A 893 -28.00 3.09 -2.88
C HIS A 893 -28.34 2.63 -1.46
N GLU A 894 -27.84 3.30 -0.41
CA GLU A 894 -28.18 2.95 0.98
C GLU A 894 -29.67 3.14 1.23
N TRP A 895 -30.25 4.23 0.73
CA TRP A 895 -31.70 4.46 0.84
C TRP A 895 -32.50 3.46 0.01
N LEU A 896 -32.10 3.20 -1.24
CA LEU A 896 -32.78 2.21 -2.10
C LEU A 896 -32.79 0.83 -1.43
N MET A 897 -31.67 0.36 -0.88
CA MET A 897 -31.60 -0.93 -0.17
C MET A 897 -32.59 -1.02 1.00
N ASN A 898 -32.88 0.10 1.68
CA ASN A 898 -33.82 0.11 2.80
C ASN A 898 -35.28 -0.06 2.34
N ILE A 899 -35.62 0.39 1.12
CA ILE A 899 -36.99 0.34 0.59
C ILE A 899 -37.24 -0.84 -0.35
N LEU A 900 -36.19 -1.55 -0.80
CA LEU A 900 -36.32 -2.73 -1.67
C LEU A 900 -37.31 -3.78 -1.14
N PRO A 901 -37.33 -4.14 0.17
CA PRO A 901 -38.28 -5.13 0.69
C PRO A 901 -39.75 -4.73 0.56
N GLU A 902 -40.02 -3.43 0.46
CA GLU A 902 -41.37 -2.86 0.36
C GLU A 902 -41.80 -2.65 -1.10
N THR A 903 -40.88 -2.83 -2.05
CA THR A 903 -41.11 -2.62 -3.48
C THR A 903 -41.33 -3.97 -4.19
N PRO A 904 -42.30 -4.09 -5.13
CA PRO A 904 -42.49 -5.34 -5.86
C PRO A 904 -41.26 -5.71 -6.70
N SER A 905 -40.70 -6.90 -6.45
CA SER A 905 -39.60 -7.44 -7.25
C SER A 905 -40.05 -7.78 -8.67
N GLN A 906 -39.20 -7.45 -9.65
CA GLN A 906 -39.37 -7.78 -11.06
C GLN A 906 -38.35 -8.83 -11.54
N GLU A 907 -37.84 -9.67 -10.64
CA GLU A 907 -36.82 -10.68 -10.96
C GLU A 907 -37.25 -11.68 -12.06
N LYS A 908 -38.54 -11.88 -12.29
CA LYS A 908 -39.08 -12.69 -13.40
C LYS A 908 -39.41 -11.80 -14.59
N ARG A 909 -38.45 -11.66 -15.53
CA ARG A 909 -38.71 -11.07 -16.85
C ARG A 909 -39.33 -12.08 -17.82
N ASP A 910 -40.10 -11.56 -18.76
CA ASP A 910 -40.56 -12.27 -19.96
C ASP A 910 -39.41 -12.38 -20.97
N ASP A 911 -39.18 -13.57 -21.54
CA ASP A 911 -38.03 -13.93 -22.40
C ASP A 911 -37.94 -13.10 -23.71
N SER A 912 -38.94 -12.26 -23.99
CA SER A 912 -39.10 -11.48 -25.22
C SER A 912 -38.36 -10.13 -25.23
N THR A 913 -37.73 -9.72 -24.12
CA THR A 913 -37.06 -8.40 -24.00
C THR A 913 -35.53 -8.54 -23.99
N PRO A 914 -34.76 -7.85 -24.86
CA PRO A 914 -33.31 -7.94 -24.86
C PRO A 914 -32.71 -7.46 -23.52
N SER A 915 -32.02 -8.38 -22.82
CA SER A 915 -31.27 -8.07 -21.61
C SER A 915 -29.97 -7.36 -21.99
N TYR A 916 -29.86 -6.08 -21.64
CA TYR A 916 -28.62 -5.33 -21.79
C TYR A 916 -27.88 -5.28 -20.46
N ASP A 917 -26.59 -5.60 -20.50
CA ASP A 917 -25.69 -5.46 -19.35
C ASP A 917 -25.35 -3.99 -19.11
N TRP A 918 -25.46 -3.57 -17.85
CA TRP A 918 -24.94 -2.28 -17.38
C TRP A 918 -23.59 -2.46 -16.70
N TYR A 919 -22.76 -1.42 -16.73
CA TYR A 919 -21.41 -1.45 -16.17
C TYR A 919 -21.19 -0.32 -15.17
N LEU A 920 -20.89 -0.65 -13.91
CA LEU A 920 -20.65 0.34 -12.86
C LEU A 920 -19.15 0.61 -12.67
N LEU A 921 -18.75 1.85 -12.91
CA LEU A 921 -17.45 2.40 -12.53
C LEU A 921 -17.64 3.27 -11.27
N GLY A 922 -17.55 2.61 -10.11
CA GLY A 922 -17.80 3.23 -8.80
C GLY A 922 -16.86 4.39 -8.47
N HIS A 923 -17.35 5.38 -7.72
CA HIS A 923 -16.54 6.52 -7.30
C HIS A 923 -15.46 6.09 -6.29
N CYS A 924 -14.22 6.56 -6.46
CA CYS A 924 -13.09 6.10 -5.65
C CYS A 924 -13.28 6.29 -4.12
N THR A 925 -13.91 7.37 -3.67
CA THR A 925 -14.22 7.57 -2.24
C THR A 925 -15.37 6.68 -1.76
N GLU A 926 -16.32 6.36 -2.63
CA GLU A 926 -17.45 5.46 -2.30
C GLU A 926 -16.95 4.03 -2.13
N VAL A 927 -16.23 3.48 -3.12
CA VAL A 927 -15.71 2.10 -3.09
C VAL A 927 -14.74 1.89 -1.93
N THR A 928 -14.02 2.93 -1.50
CA THR A 928 -13.04 2.84 -0.41
C THR A 928 -13.65 3.02 0.97
N ALA A 929 -14.70 3.84 1.13
CA ALA A 929 -15.38 4.03 2.41
C ALA A 929 -16.52 3.02 2.63
N LEU A 930 -17.16 2.57 1.55
CA LEU A 930 -18.27 1.62 1.51
C LEU A 930 -17.97 0.49 0.50
N PRO A 931 -17.09 -0.48 0.82
CA PRO A 931 -16.72 -1.57 -0.09
C PRO A 931 -17.89 -2.40 -0.65
N ASN A 932 -19.00 -2.49 0.08
CA ASN A 932 -20.19 -3.21 -0.37
C ASN A 932 -21.09 -2.42 -1.36
N SER A 933 -20.80 -1.14 -1.60
CA SER A 933 -21.59 -0.26 -2.48
C SER A 933 -21.80 -0.85 -3.88
N GLY A 934 -20.75 -1.42 -4.49
CA GLY A 934 -20.87 -2.06 -5.80
C GLY A 934 -21.82 -3.26 -5.80
N LYS A 935 -21.77 -4.10 -4.75
CA LYS A 935 -22.71 -5.21 -4.56
C LYS A 935 -24.14 -4.70 -4.34
N GLN A 936 -24.32 -3.69 -3.49
CA GLN A 936 -25.63 -3.08 -3.24
C GLN A 936 -26.25 -2.53 -4.53
N TRP A 937 -25.47 -1.83 -5.37
CA TRP A 937 -25.94 -1.41 -6.69
C TRP A 937 -26.32 -2.59 -7.59
N SER A 938 -25.52 -3.66 -7.61
CA SER A 938 -25.87 -4.87 -8.38
C SER A 938 -27.14 -5.55 -7.88
N ASP A 939 -27.35 -5.61 -6.57
CA ASP A 939 -28.56 -6.18 -5.95
C ASP A 939 -29.80 -5.33 -6.27
N ILE A 940 -29.68 -4.00 -6.24
CA ILE A 940 -30.74 -3.07 -6.66
C ILE A 940 -31.11 -3.30 -8.13
N PHE A 941 -30.14 -3.37 -9.04
CA PHE A 941 -30.41 -3.59 -10.47
C PHE A 941 -31.06 -4.95 -10.71
N ARG A 942 -30.60 -5.99 -10.00
CA ARG A 942 -31.17 -7.35 -10.08
C ARG A 942 -32.64 -7.38 -9.65
N HIS A 943 -32.99 -6.66 -8.58
CA HIS A 943 -34.37 -6.55 -8.13
C HIS A 943 -35.32 -5.98 -9.20
N PHE A 944 -34.82 -5.09 -10.07
CA PHE A 944 -35.56 -4.55 -11.22
C PHE A 944 -35.28 -5.29 -12.53
N GLY A 945 -34.82 -6.54 -12.46
CA GLY A 945 -34.64 -7.43 -13.62
C GLY A 945 -33.47 -7.10 -14.55
N CYS A 946 -32.49 -6.30 -14.10
CA CYS A 946 -31.31 -5.94 -14.88
C CYS A 946 -30.02 -6.46 -14.24
N GLN A 947 -29.04 -6.82 -15.08
CA GLN A 947 -27.69 -7.14 -14.62
C GLN A 947 -26.82 -5.88 -14.60
N LEU A 948 -26.07 -5.71 -13.50
CA LEU A 948 -25.07 -4.65 -13.34
C LEU A 948 -23.72 -5.26 -12.97
N ASN A 949 -22.78 -5.16 -13.90
CA ASN A 949 -21.42 -5.65 -13.75
C ASN A 949 -20.54 -4.57 -13.14
N ASN A 950 -19.90 -4.85 -12.00
CA ASN A 950 -18.96 -3.92 -11.37
C ASN A 950 -17.61 -3.96 -12.10
N VAL A 951 -17.16 -2.81 -12.60
CA VAL A 951 -15.88 -2.67 -13.30
C VAL A 951 -14.84 -2.12 -12.32
N SER A 952 -13.80 -2.92 -12.05
CA SER A 952 -12.73 -2.54 -11.13
C SER A 952 -11.80 -1.50 -11.75
N VAL A 953 -11.91 -0.25 -11.30
CA VAL A 953 -11.08 0.88 -11.73
C VAL A 953 -10.52 1.68 -10.56
N GLY A 954 -9.38 2.33 -10.79
CA GLY A 954 -8.78 3.29 -9.87
C GLY A 954 -9.46 4.66 -9.91
N CYS A 955 -8.72 5.70 -9.52
CA CYS A 955 -9.21 7.08 -9.61
C CYS A 955 -9.35 7.53 -11.07
N CYS A 956 -10.37 8.33 -11.40
CA CYS A 956 -10.54 8.93 -12.73
C CYS A 956 -9.52 10.06 -13.02
N GLY A 957 -8.77 10.53 -12.03
CA GLY A 957 -7.80 11.62 -12.16
C GLY A 957 -8.33 13.02 -11.79
N MET A 958 -9.65 13.20 -11.65
CA MET A 958 -10.23 14.52 -11.36
C MET A 958 -10.19 14.94 -9.89
N ALA A 959 -10.60 14.02 -9.00
CA ALA A 959 -10.78 14.21 -7.55
C ALA A 959 -10.93 15.67 -7.09
N GLY A 960 -12.17 16.18 -7.12
CA GLY A 960 -12.46 17.58 -6.85
C GLY A 960 -11.93 18.48 -7.97
N THR A 961 -11.06 19.43 -7.62
CA THR A 961 -10.50 20.39 -8.59
C THR A 961 -9.14 19.99 -9.17
N TYR A 962 -8.60 18.83 -8.78
CA TYR A 962 -7.23 18.45 -9.11
C TYR A 962 -6.98 18.47 -10.62
N GLY A 963 -7.85 17.84 -11.41
CA GLY A 963 -7.72 17.80 -12.87
C GLY A 963 -8.12 19.07 -13.62
N HIS A 964 -8.63 20.10 -12.92
CA HIS A 964 -8.86 21.44 -13.44
C HIS A 964 -7.66 22.37 -13.20
N GLU A 965 -6.69 22.00 -12.36
CA GLU A 965 -5.50 22.82 -12.13
C GLU A 965 -4.51 22.63 -13.27
N LYS A 966 -4.08 23.73 -13.91
CA LYS A 966 -3.17 23.71 -15.07
C LYS A 966 -1.94 22.82 -14.84
N LYS A 967 -1.33 22.91 -13.66
CA LYS A 967 -0.13 22.17 -13.25
C LYS A 967 -0.33 20.65 -13.15
N ASN A 968 -1.57 20.18 -13.13
CA ASN A 968 -1.91 18.78 -12.85
C ASN A 968 -2.59 18.10 -14.05
N ILE A 969 -2.79 18.80 -15.18
CA ILE A 969 -3.52 18.26 -16.35
C ILE A 969 -2.91 16.95 -16.83
N ASP A 970 -1.59 16.94 -17.06
CA ASP A 970 -0.89 15.76 -17.60
C ASP A 970 -1.01 14.58 -16.65
N ASN A 971 -0.85 14.83 -15.33
CA ASN A 971 -1.06 13.80 -14.31
C ASN A 971 -2.52 13.33 -14.25
N SER A 972 -3.50 14.23 -14.37
CA SER A 972 -4.94 13.88 -14.36
C SER A 972 -5.30 12.98 -15.54
N ILE A 973 -4.86 13.36 -16.75
CA ILE A 973 -5.06 12.57 -17.97
C ILE A 973 -4.28 11.25 -17.88
N GLY A 974 -3.05 11.27 -17.38
CA GLY A 974 -2.25 10.07 -17.17
C GLY A 974 -2.91 9.09 -16.21
N ILE A 975 -3.47 9.56 -15.08
CA ILE A 975 -4.23 8.72 -14.14
C ILE A 975 -5.45 8.08 -14.83
N TYR A 976 -6.19 8.84 -15.64
CA TYR A 976 -7.32 8.32 -16.41
C TYR A 976 -6.87 7.22 -17.39
N LYS A 977 -5.80 7.48 -18.16
CA LYS A 977 -5.24 6.53 -19.13
C LYS A 977 -4.70 5.25 -18.49
N LEU A 978 -4.21 5.32 -17.25
CA LEU A 978 -3.70 4.15 -16.55
C LEU A 978 -4.80 3.14 -16.16
N SER A 979 -6.05 3.58 -15.93
CA SER A 979 -7.08 2.68 -15.40
C SER A 979 -8.45 2.80 -16.04
N TRP A 980 -8.94 4.01 -16.34
CA TRP A 980 -10.30 4.21 -16.85
C TRP A 980 -10.38 3.99 -18.35
N ALA A 981 -9.45 4.55 -19.14
CA ALA A 981 -9.49 4.40 -20.60
C ALA A 981 -9.45 2.91 -21.04
N PRO A 982 -8.52 2.05 -20.55
CA PRO A 982 -8.49 0.64 -20.94
C PRO A 982 -9.73 -0.14 -20.51
N ALA A 983 -10.43 0.30 -19.46
CA ALA A 983 -11.67 -0.31 -19.00
C ALA A 983 -12.87 0.05 -19.90
N LEU A 984 -12.85 1.24 -20.51
CA LEU A 984 -13.92 1.73 -21.38
C LEU A 984 -13.74 1.28 -22.84
N ASP A 985 -12.53 0.99 -23.31
CA ASP A 985 -12.24 0.61 -24.71
C ASP A 985 -13.12 -0.56 -25.24
N ASN A 986 -13.55 -1.46 -24.35
CA ASN A 986 -14.36 -2.64 -24.72
C ASN A 986 -15.83 -2.54 -24.28
N LEU A 987 -16.28 -1.36 -23.82
CA LEU A 987 -17.63 -1.17 -23.27
C LEU A 987 -18.42 -0.13 -24.06
N VAL A 988 -19.74 -0.33 -24.12
CA VAL A 988 -20.66 0.66 -24.70
C VAL A 988 -20.85 1.81 -23.70
N LEU A 989 -20.44 3.02 -24.08
CA LEU A 989 -20.40 4.16 -23.16
C LEU A 989 -21.77 4.54 -22.59
N GLU A 990 -22.85 4.39 -23.37
CA GLU A 990 -24.24 4.62 -22.94
C GLU A 990 -24.70 3.70 -21.81
N ARG A 991 -24.05 2.53 -21.67
CA ARG A 991 -24.31 1.52 -20.64
C ARG A 991 -23.34 1.59 -19.46
N CYS A 992 -22.35 2.47 -19.54
CA CYS A 992 -21.43 2.73 -18.44
C CYS A 992 -22.06 3.73 -17.47
N LEU A 993 -21.88 3.48 -16.18
CA LEU A 993 -22.46 4.24 -15.08
C LEU A 993 -21.37 4.69 -14.11
N SER A 994 -21.50 5.88 -13.56
CA SER A 994 -20.65 6.34 -12.47
C SER A 994 -21.38 7.23 -11.46
N THR A 995 -21.17 6.94 -10.17
CA THR A 995 -21.84 7.60 -9.06
C THR A 995 -21.33 9.01 -8.79
N GLY A 996 -20.04 9.28 -9.00
CA GLY A 996 -19.45 10.58 -8.70
C GLY A 996 -19.49 11.59 -9.84
N TYR A 997 -19.84 12.84 -9.53
CA TYR A 997 -19.86 13.95 -10.51
C TYR A 997 -18.51 14.16 -11.18
N SER A 998 -17.42 14.17 -10.41
CA SER A 998 -16.07 14.35 -10.96
C SER A 998 -15.67 13.25 -11.95
N CYS A 999 -16.10 12.00 -11.73
CA CYS A 999 -15.85 10.90 -12.67
C CYS A 999 -16.62 11.11 -13.98
N ARG A 1000 -17.93 11.38 -13.91
CA ARG A 1000 -18.75 11.69 -15.10
C ARG A 1000 -18.21 12.87 -15.89
N SER A 1001 -17.77 13.92 -15.17
CA SER A 1001 -17.16 15.09 -15.79
C SER A 1001 -15.84 14.78 -16.49
N GLN A 1002 -15.02 13.87 -15.95
CA GLN A 1002 -13.76 13.48 -16.58
C GLN A 1002 -14.00 12.69 -17.86
N VAL A 1003 -14.90 11.71 -17.80
CA VAL A 1003 -15.26 10.89 -18.97
C VAL A 1003 -15.79 11.81 -20.07
N LYS A 1004 -16.70 12.75 -19.73
CA LYS A 1004 -17.16 13.77 -20.69
C LYS A 1004 -16.03 14.61 -21.29
N ARG A 1005 -15.02 14.95 -20.49
CA ARG A 1005 -13.87 15.77 -20.94
C ARG A 1005 -12.99 15.04 -21.95
N ILE A 1006 -12.85 13.72 -21.80
CA ILE A 1006 -11.92 12.91 -22.60
C ILE A 1006 -12.66 12.22 -23.76
N GLU A 1007 -13.80 11.59 -23.49
CA GLU A 1007 -14.59 10.83 -24.48
C GLU A 1007 -15.62 11.71 -25.22
N GLY A 1008 -15.82 12.96 -24.80
CA GLY A 1008 -16.81 13.89 -25.38
C GLY A 1008 -18.25 13.65 -24.93
N GLN A 1009 -18.56 12.51 -24.33
CA GLN A 1009 -19.90 12.14 -23.83
C GLN A 1009 -19.85 11.77 -22.35
N ALA A 1010 -20.87 12.19 -21.60
CA ALA A 1010 -20.98 11.86 -20.18
C ALA A 1010 -21.64 10.49 -20.00
N VAL A 1011 -21.12 9.71 -19.06
CA VAL A 1011 -21.78 8.50 -18.53
C VAL A 1011 -22.88 8.88 -17.53
N LYS A 1012 -23.91 8.02 -17.40
CA LYS A 1012 -25.05 8.30 -16.52
C LYS A 1012 -24.74 8.00 -15.05
N HIS A 1013 -25.50 8.60 -14.14
CA HIS A 1013 -25.56 8.11 -12.76
C HIS A 1013 -26.44 6.84 -12.69
N PRO A 1014 -26.15 5.83 -11.85
CA PRO A 1014 -27.00 4.63 -11.72
C PRO A 1014 -28.49 4.91 -11.50
N LEU A 1015 -28.82 5.91 -10.66
CA LEU A 1015 -30.20 6.38 -10.48
C LEU A 1015 -30.93 6.77 -11.79
N GLN A 1016 -30.22 7.32 -12.78
CA GLN A 1016 -30.83 7.71 -14.05
C GLN A 1016 -31.13 6.48 -14.92
N ALA A 1017 -30.27 5.47 -14.87
CA ALA A 1017 -30.54 4.19 -15.50
C ALA A 1017 -31.74 3.50 -14.83
N LEU A 1018 -31.83 3.51 -13.50
CA LEU A 1018 -33.00 2.97 -12.79
C LEU A 1018 -34.30 3.67 -13.16
N LEU A 1019 -34.28 4.99 -13.34
CA LEU A 1019 -35.46 5.74 -13.81
C LEU A 1019 -35.95 5.28 -15.20
N GLU A 1020 -35.03 4.83 -16.06
CA GLU A 1020 -35.34 4.27 -17.39
C GLU A 1020 -35.80 2.81 -17.32
N ILE A 1021 -35.31 2.04 -16.35
CA ILE A 1021 -35.59 0.60 -16.19
C ILE A 1021 -36.92 0.34 -15.51
N ILE A 1022 -37.22 1.08 -14.43
CA ILE A 1022 -38.47 0.94 -13.69
C ILE A 1022 -39.60 1.40 -14.61
N PRO A 1023 -40.71 0.66 -14.75
CA PRO A 1023 -41.82 0.99 -15.66
C PRO A 1023 -42.62 2.21 -15.23
#